data_AF-A0A1V5QC44-F1
#
_entry.id   AF-A0A1V5QC44-F1
#
_cell.length_a   1.000
_cell.length_b   1.000
_cell.length_c   1.000
_cell.angle_alpha   90.00
_cell.angle_beta   90.00
_cell.angle_gamma   90.00
#
_symmetry.space_group_name_H-M   'P 1'
#
loop_
_entity.id
_entity.type
_entity.pdbx_description
1 polymer ?
#
loop_
_entity_poly.entity_id
_entity_poly.type
_entity_poly.pdbx_seq_one_letter_code
_entity_poly.pdbx_strand_id
1 'polypeptide(L)'
;MTGIDPNIFAAGTGLYLRVWFSEDKVTFNEMLPAQALVSAPYAMNAHMVDGLHAVEIIARATNAVTLSGDVSGTPGGGTTVDSLQGDALSIGAAAAGEVLTWDGSAWTNAPGGGGGGDITAVTGTNGITGGGLGGAVVLEAYPPFFSGLYVNVSGDTMTGILNINSSRGLTIGSASNEVEIGNLANAARSGTAVGTGAQAYSNGTAIGLGSRGFSYGAALGESANGASSGAAVGVLAYGYSMGVAVGYSAKGGDLGAGVGYQANGSTRGVAVGYSALGMEDAVAVGMNSVAITSGVAVGHGAYAPNYGVAVGRSTLADTEGTALGYSARGTNSGAAVGYAANGNDRGVAVGRSARGPNRGIGIGYQANGSDTNIAIGSLADAGSGRNSIAIGQSVNNAIPESARIRGTLYMDGGTALVARSTFGAGAWRTLVPLPPLDNVIWVATNGTPMGPGTVDRPYDNPQAGYMAAGIVYPGQPATVVICGGKYSTGLTMNFGHIHVFGLDRAEIAGLTVSATSVGLTGKQRVENIVFTAPATVSVDSGDVKFNNCRFQSGLLINGSNVEVMNCFATAGDGNAITLGGGFAVNRVAIYNTAAELDNIILATVQVGIGVQNFEMIGCHIVNIGGGPAILDFETPGPIDPLHLYAHNYIKGPSPAGGPAATPAVLDPGNTTNTIAFYQNVVFGHVGNLTSQQLHANNTLQGLMLWAQGGVGIPMDAYGNVQFTASFNNLPASWRD
;
A
#
# COMPACT_ATOMS: atom_id res chain seq x y z
N MET A 1 80.61 -41.04 -15.06
CA MET A 1 79.16 -41.30 -15.31
C MET A 1 78.68 -40.30 -16.35
N THR A 2 77.70 -40.70 -17.17
CA THR A 2 77.03 -39.82 -18.13
C THR A 2 76.36 -38.65 -17.42
N GLY A 3 76.43 -37.46 -18.01
CA GLY A 3 75.84 -36.24 -17.42
C GLY A 3 74.32 -36.33 -17.25
N ILE A 4 73.80 -35.61 -16.25
CA ILE A 4 72.37 -35.53 -15.94
C ILE A 4 71.60 -34.91 -17.11
N ASP A 5 70.44 -35.47 -17.46
CA ASP A 5 69.56 -34.96 -18.50
C ASP A 5 69.05 -33.54 -18.14
N PRO A 6 69.35 -32.50 -18.95
CA PRO A 6 68.96 -31.13 -18.63
C PRO A 6 67.44 -30.89 -18.71
N ASN A 7 66.64 -31.79 -19.30
CA ASN A 7 65.18 -31.64 -19.37
C ASN A 7 64.48 -31.77 -18.02
N ILE A 8 65.18 -32.24 -16.97
CA ILE A 8 64.61 -32.40 -15.61
C ILE A 8 64.30 -31.06 -14.90
N PHE A 9 64.72 -29.93 -15.49
CA PHE A 9 64.47 -28.58 -14.98
C PHE A 9 63.40 -27.80 -15.77
N ALA A 10 62.57 -28.49 -16.55
CA ALA A 10 61.47 -27.86 -17.29
C ALA A 10 60.44 -27.20 -16.35
N ALA A 11 59.93 -26.03 -16.75
CA ALA A 11 58.96 -25.27 -15.95
C ALA A 11 57.64 -26.04 -15.81
N GLY A 12 57.35 -26.53 -14.60
CA GLY A 12 56.14 -27.29 -14.27
C GLY A 12 56.39 -28.55 -13.43
N THR A 13 57.62 -29.07 -13.40
CA THR A 13 57.99 -30.22 -12.58
C THR A 13 58.82 -29.78 -11.37
N GLY A 14 58.26 -29.91 -10.16
CA GLY A 14 59.01 -29.64 -8.92
C GLY A 14 60.07 -30.70 -8.66
N LEU A 15 61.29 -30.28 -8.30
CA LEU A 15 62.35 -31.18 -7.86
C LEU A 15 62.27 -31.36 -6.33
N TYR A 16 62.07 -32.60 -5.88
CA TYR A 16 61.91 -32.95 -4.46
C TYR A 16 63.08 -33.83 -4.00
N LEU A 17 63.74 -33.46 -2.90
CA LEU A 17 64.64 -34.41 -2.22
C LEU A 17 63.78 -35.45 -1.53
N ARG A 18 63.98 -36.74 -1.84
CA ARG A 18 63.51 -37.82 -0.98
C ARG A 18 64.73 -38.48 -0.36
N VAL A 19 64.81 -38.40 0.96
CA VAL A 19 65.81 -39.08 1.80
C VAL A 19 65.08 -40.22 2.49
N TRP A 20 65.65 -41.43 2.41
CA TRP A 20 65.07 -42.63 3.00
C TRP A 20 66.12 -43.38 3.81
N PHE A 21 65.64 -44.11 4.80
CA PHE A 21 66.33 -45.26 5.36
C PHE A 21 65.44 -46.48 5.09
N SER A 22 65.98 -47.50 4.42
CA SER A 22 65.31 -48.77 4.13
C SER A 22 66.36 -49.87 4.27
N GLU A 23 66.02 -50.93 4.99
CA GLU A 23 66.88 -52.11 5.16
C GLU A 23 66.63 -53.15 4.05
N ASP A 24 65.51 -53.06 3.34
CA ASP A 24 64.98 -54.09 2.41
C ASP A 24 65.04 -53.70 0.91
N LYS A 25 65.11 -52.41 0.58
CA LYS A 25 65.30 -51.82 -0.76
C LYS A 25 64.19 -52.05 -1.81
N VAL A 26 62.99 -52.52 -1.46
CA VAL A 26 61.94 -52.84 -2.46
C VAL A 26 60.53 -52.27 -2.22
N THR A 27 60.26 -51.61 -1.10
CA THR A 27 58.94 -51.04 -0.79
C THR A 27 59.01 -49.57 -0.35
N PHE A 28 58.03 -48.75 -0.75
CA PHE A 28 58.07 -47.30 -0.55
C PHE A 28 56.72 -46.77 -0.02
N ASN A 29 56.77 -45.87 0.95
CA ASN A 29 55.67 -44.99 1.35
C ASN A 29 56.11 -43.53 1.22
N GLU A 30 55.22 -42.67 0.72
CA GLU A 30 55.48 -41.25 0.54
C GLU A 30 55.00 -40.45 1.76
N MET A 31 55.88 -39.64 2.35
CA MET A 31 55.51 -38.70 3.41
C MET A 31 55.00 -37.39 2.80
N LEU A 32 53.73 -37.08 3.04
CA LEU A 32 53.12 -35.81 2.64
C LEU A 32 53.07 -34.82 3.81
N PRO A 33 53.13 -33.50 3.54
CA PRO A 33 53.21 -32.86 2.23
C PRO A 33 54.66 -32.72 1.72
N ALA A 34 54.87 -32.98 0.44
CA ALA A 34 56.18 -32.81 -0.21
C ALA A 34 56.51 -31.32 -0.45
N GLN A 35 57.71 -30.87 -0.08
CA GLN A 35 58.23 -29.53 -0.39
C GLN A 35 59.33 -29.59 -1.45
N ALA A 36 59.23 -28.72 -2.47
CA ALA A 36 60.21 -28.63 -3.53
C ALA A 36 61.50 -27.93 -3.06
N LEU A 37 62.67 -28.35 -3.57
CA LEU A 37 63.92 -27.62 -3.34
C LEU A 37 63.90 -26.30 -4.12
N VAL A 38 63.81 -25.19 -3.40
CA VAL A 38 63.79 -23.83 -4.00
C VAL A 38 65.20 -23.33 -4.32
N SER A 39 66.25 -23.95 -3.77
CA SER A 39 67.65 -23.80 -4.18
C SER A 39 68.51 -24.95 -3.68
N ALA A 40 69.62 -25.25 -4.37
CA ALA A 40 70.63 -26.22 -3.96
C ALA A 40 71.91 -25.49 -3.56
N PRO A 41 72.49 -25.82 -2.39
CA PRO A 41 73.88 -26.27 -2.40
C PRO A 41 74.15 -27.37 -1.37
N TYR A 42 74.30 -28.61 -1.81
CA TYR A 42 75.07 -29.62 -1.07
C TYR A 42 76.43 -29.80 -1.75
N ALA A 43 77.50 -29.62 -0.97
CA ALA A 43 78.78 -30.24 -1.26
C ALA A 43 79.04 -31.30 -0.19
N MET A 44 78.69 -32.56 -0.51
CA MET A 44 79.22 -33.69 0.25
C MET A 44 80.70 -33.85 -0.12
N ASN A 45 81.59 -33.80 0.86
CA ASN A 45 83.00 -34.13 0.67
C ASN A 45 83.36 -35.33 1.54
N ALA A 46 83.70 -36.43 0.89
CA ALA A 46 84.21 -37.64 1.52
C ALA A 46 85.65 -37.86 1.03
N HIS A 47 86.57 -38.19 1.93
CA HIS A 47 87.90 -38.66 1.54
C HIS A 47 88.46 -39.64 2.58
N MET A 48 89.00 -40.76 2.10
CA MET A 48 89.76 -41.73 2.90
C MET A 48 91.25 -41.35 2.90
N VAL A 49 92.04 -42.03 3.74
CA VAL A 49 93.50 -41.89 3.78
C VAL A 49 94.14 -43.07 3.06
N ASP A 50 94.90 -42.80 2.00
CA ASP A 50 95.75 -43.80 1.32
C ASP A 50 97.11 -43.91 2.01
N GLY A 51 97.71 -45.12 2.07
CA GLY A 51 99.17 -45.21 2.15
C GLY A 51 99.89 -46.44 2.73
N LEU A 52 99.34 -47.24 3.66
CA LEU A 52 100.10 -48.34 4.30
C LEU A 52 99.32 -49.66 4.48
N HIS A 53 100.01 -50.78 4.25
CA HIS A 53 99.49 -52.15 4.24
C HIS A 53 100.24 -53.09 5.20
N ALA A 54 99.55 -54.12 5.69
CA ALA A 54 99.92 -54.95 6.85
C ALA A 54 101.13 -55.91 6.71
N VAL A 55 101.96 -55.81 5.67
CA VAL A 55 103.06 -56.76 5.40
C VAL A 55 104.37 -56.44 6.14
N GLU A 56 104.60 -55.18 6.52
CA GLU A 56 105.90 -54.74 7.08
C GLU A 56 106.09 -55.07 8.58
N ILE A 57 105.06 -55.59 9.26
CA ILE A 57 105.05 -55.76 10.73
C ILE A 57 105.68 -57.08 11.22
N ILE A 58 105.83 -58.10 10.35
CA ILE A 58 106.15 -59.47 10.79
C ILE A 58 107.66 -59.77 10.88
N ALA A 59 108.54 -59.01 10.22
CA ALA A 59 109.92 -59.43 9.95
C ALA A 59 110.98 -59.12 11.04
N ARG A 60 110.64 -58.49 12.18
CA ARG A 60 111.63 -57.84 13.08
C ARG A 60 111.84 -58.48 14.47
N ALA A 61 111.45 -59.74 14.71
CA ALA A 61 111.18 -60.21 16.08
C ALA A 61 111.85 -61.52 16.57
N THR A 62 113.06 -61.94 16.17
CA THR A 62 113.65 -63.19 16.76
C THR A 62 115.19 -63.36 16.74
N ASN A 63 115.75 -63.79 17.89
CA ASN A 63 117.08 -64.41 18.18
C ASN A 63 118.38 -63.57 18.35
N ALA A 64 118.85 -63.43 19.61
CA ALA A 64 120.12 -63.98 20.17
C ALA A 64 120.48 -63.37 21.55
N VAL A 65 121.01 -64.16 22.50
CA VAL A 65 121.52 -63.69 23.82
C VAL A 65 122.84 -64.40 24.17
N THR A 66 123.78 -63.67 24.77
CA THR A 66 125.12 -64.13 25.18
C THR A 66 125.28 -63.95 26.70
N LEU A 67 125.93 -64.88 27.41
CA LEU A 67 126.27 -64.68 28.83
C LEU A 67 127.50 -63.77 28.99
N SER A 68 127.43 -62.80 29.89
CA SER A 68 128.49 -61.82 30.16
C SER A 68 128.37 -61.24 31.57
N GLY A 69 129.47 -60.71 32.11
CA GLY A 69 129.50 -60.03 33.41
C GLY A 69 129.96 -60.95 34.53
N ASP A 70 129.20 -60.97 35.63
CA ASP A 70 129.60 -61.46 36.96
C ASP A 70 129.79 -62.98 37.13
N VAL A 71 129.57 -63.75 36.07
CA VAL A 71 129.59 -65.22 36.11
C VAL A 71 130.66 -65.73 35.16
N SER A 72 131.65 -66.44 35.71
CA SER A 72 132.73 -67.06 34.96
C SER A 72 132.64 -68.59 34.98
N GLY A 73 133.43 -69.25 34.12
CA GLY A 73 133.41 -70.69 33.91
C GLY A 73 132.50 -71.13 32.76
N THR A 74 132.53 -72.44 32.47
CA THR A 74 131.84 -73.03 31.31
C THR A 74 130.44 -73.54 31.72
N PRO A 75 129.37 -73.21 30.98
CA PRO A 75 128.03 -73.76 31.24
C PRO A 75 128.05 -75.31 31.26
N GLY A 76 127.75 -75.89 32.42
CA GLY A 76 127.74 -77.34 32.64
C GLY A 76 128.98 -77.95 33.29
N GLY A 77 130.05 -77.18 33.55
CA GLY A 77 131.31 -77.70 34.14
C GLY A 77 131.65 -77.24 35.56
N GLY A 78 130.88 -76.28 36.11
CA GLY A 78 131.20 -75.59 37.36
C GLY A 78 131.36 -74.08 37.12
N THR A 79 130.25 -73.35 37.23
CA THR A 79 130.22 -71.89 37.14
C THR A 79 130.41 -71.28 38.52
N THR A 80 131.27 -70.28 38.62
CA THR A 80 131.54 -69.52 39.86
C THR A 80 131.29 -68.03 39.64
N VAL A 81 130.80 -67.36 40.67
CA VAL A 81 130.62 -65.90 40.70
C VAL A 81 131.94 -65.29 41.16
N ASP A 82 132.61 -64.57 40.27
CA ASP A 82 133.97 -64.02 40.47
C ASP A 82 133.92 -62.52 40.84
N SER A 83 132.84 -61.84 40.42
CA SER A 83 132.48 -60.47 40.74
C SER A 83 130.98 -60.36 41.00
N LEU A 84 130.51 -59.23 41.57
CA LEU A 84 129.09 -58.91 41.64
C LEU A 84 128.89 -57.43 41.29
N GLN A 85 128.10 -57.16 40.24
CA GLN A 85 127.97 -55.86 39.57
C GLN A 85 129.27 -55.32 38.92
N GLY A 86 130.19 -56.21 38.57
CA GLY A 86 131.50 -55.90 37.96
C GLY A 86 132.65 -55.76 38.96
N ASP A 87 132.35 -55.73 40.26
CA ASP A 87 133.33 -55.54 41.34
C ASP A 87 133.70 -56.85 42.04
N ALA A 88 134.98 -57.03 42.38
CA ALA A 88 135.54 -58.30 42.83
C ALA A 88 135.03 -58.76 44.21
N LEU A 89 134.85 -60.08 44.38
CA LEU A 89 134.65 -60.69 45.70
C LEU A 89 136.00 -60.81 46.44
N SER A 90 136.09 -60.24 47.64
CA SER A 90 137.41 -59.96 48.23
C SER A 90 138.16 -61.14 48.87
N ILE A 91 137.48 -62.12 49.52
CA ILE A 91 138.06 -63.44 49.91
C ILE A 91 137.00 -64.38 50.51
N GLY A 92 136.67 -65.47 49.81
CA GLY A 92 136.01 -66.66 50.38
C GLY A 92 134.51 -66.54 50.71
N ALA A 93 133.81 -67.67 50.76
CA ALA A 93 132.36 -67.72 50.99
C ALA A 93 131.99 -67.27 52.43
N ALA A 94 130.90 -66.49 52.53
CA ALA A 94 130.39 -65.94 53.79
C ALA A 94 130.06 -67.00 54.85
N ALA A 95 130.32 -66.68 56.12
CA ALA A 95 129.92 -67.53 57.23
C ALA A 95 128.41 -67.38 57.52
N ALA A 96 127.81 -68.42 58.10
CA ALA A 96 126.38 -68.42 58.44
C ALA A 96 126.07 -67.31 59.48
N GLY A 97 125.28 -66.32 59.07
CA GLY A 97 124.93 -65.14 59.89
C GLY A 97 125.48 -63.82 59.34
N GLU A 98 126.37 -63.87 58.36
CA GLU A 98 126.88 -62.70 57.62
C GLU A 98 126.11 -62.51 56.31
N VAL A 99 125.98 -61.26 55.87
CA VAL A 99 125.48 -60.86 54.54
C VAL A 99 126.56 -60.08 53.81
N LEU A 100 126.64 -60.24 52.49
CA LEU A 100 127.52 -59.44 51.66
C LEU A 100 127.03 -57.98 51.65
N THR A 101 127.89 -57.08 52.12
CA THR A 101 127.70 -55.64 52.09
C THR A 101 128.76 -54.98 51.23
N TRP A 102 128.37 -53.97 50.47
CA TRP A 102 129.30 -53.16 49.68
C TRP A 102 130.06 -52.20 50.60
N ASP A 103 131.39 -52.32 50.69
CA ASP A 103 132.22 -51.46 51.54
C ASP A 103 132.67 -50.14 50.87
N GLY A 104 132.31 -49.95 49.61
CA GLY A 104 132.77 -48.84 48.75
C GLY A 104 133.90 -49.22 47.78
N SER A 105 134.46 -50.42 47.91
CA SER A 105 135.57 -50.92 47.07
C SER A 105 135.46 -52.40 46.68
N ALA A 106 134.86 -53.22 47.53
CA ALA A 106 134.56 -54.63 47.26
C ALA A 106 133.31 -55.09 48.02
N TRP A 107 132.78 -56.25 47.62
CA TRP A 107 131.79 -56.96 48.44
C TRP A 107 132.50 -57.71 49.57
N THR A 108 132.11 -57.40 50.82
CA THR A 108 132.66 -57.98 52.06
C THR A 108 131.55 -58.51 52.95
N ASN A 109 131.87 -59.43 53.86
CA ASN A 109 130.88 -60.04 54.76
C ASN A 109 130.66 -59.16 56.01
N ALA A 110 129.41 -58.86 56.36
CA ALA A 110 129.05 -58.10 57.58
C ALA A 110 127.75 -58.61 58.26
N PRO A 111 127.56 -58.39 59.58
CA PRO A 111 126.33 -58.74 60.30
C PRO A 111 125.17 -57.74 60.04
N GLY A 112 123.91 -58.19 59.93
CA GLY A 112 122.79 -57.37 59.41
C GLY A 112 121.70 -56.88 60.40
N GLY A 113 121.09 -55.71 60.09
CA GLY A 113 119.87 -55.13 60.71
C GLY A 113 119.49 -53.69 60.21
N GLY A 114 118.19 -53.29 60.16
CA GLY A 114 117.65 -51.99 59.65
C GLY A 114 116.19 -51.69 60.13
N GLY A 115 115.39 -50.70 59.68
CA GLY A 115 115.48 -49.59 58.68
C GLY A 115 114.10 -48.90 58.41
N GLY A 116 114.03 -47.67 57.84
CA GLY A 116 112.78 -46.91 57.49
C GLY A 116 112.91 -45.36 57.61
N GLY A 117 111.98 -44.46 57.24
CA GLY A 117 110.71 -44.52 56.45
C GLY A 117 109.60 -43.52 56.94
N ASP A 118 109.15 -42.51 56.16
CA ASP A 118 108.21 -41.43 56.64
C ASP A 118 107.40 -40.64 55.53
N ILE A 119 106.11 -40.30 55.73
CA ILE A 119 105.28 -39.41 54.86
C ILE A 119 104.30 -38.56 55.73
N THR A 120 104.25 -37.24 55.50
CA THR A 120 103.81 -36.28 56.54
C THR A 120 102.70 -35.26 56.20
N ALA A 121 102.20 -35.11 54.97
CA ALA A 121 101.06 -34.22 54.67
C ALA A 121 100.36 -34.47 53.30
N VAL A 122 99.11 -34.00 53.16
CA VAL A 122 98.34 -33.93 51.90
C VAL A 122 97.62 -32.58 51.79
N THR A 123 97.74 -31.87 50.67
CA THR A 123 97.03 -30.60 50.39
C THR A 123 96.41 -30.59 48.98
N GLY A 124 95.20 -30.05 48.88
CA GLY A 124 94.22 -30.36 47.81
C GLY A 124 94.44 -29.73 46.43
N THR A 125 95.66 -29.67 45.91
CA THR A 125 95.93 -29.13 44.56
C THR A 125 96.82 -29.99 43.66
N ASN A 126 97.54 -30.99 44.19
CA ASN A 126 98.30 -31.97 43.39
C ASN A 126 98.15 -33.37 44.00
N GLY A 127 98.06 -34.39 43.15
CA GLY A 127 97.80 -35.78 43.57
C GLY A 127 98.93 -36.46 44.36
N ILE A 128 98.61 -37.61 44.95
CA ILE A 128 99.49 -38.39 45.83
C ILE A 128 100.69 -38.93 45.04
N THR A 129 101.92 -38.71 45.54
CA THR A 129 103.14 -39.38 45.07
C THR A 129 103.97 -39.86 46.25
N GLY A 130 104.22 -41.18 46.31
CA GLY A 130 104.92 -41.87 47.39
C GLY A 130 103.99 -42.83 48.15
N GLY A 131 104.13 -44.14 47.92
CA GLY A 131 103.34 -45.17 48.60
C GLY A 131 103.63 -46.56 48.05
N GLY A 132 103.88 -47.53 48.94
CA GLY A 132 104.24 -48.90 48.57
C GLY A 132 103.11 -49.91 48.80
N LEU A 133 102.82 -50.71 47.76
CA LEU A 133 102.25 -52.06 47.80
C LEU A 133 101.04 -52.33 48.74
N GLY A 134 99.87 -51.77 48.38
CA GLY A 134 98.58 -52.37 48.79
C GLY A 134 97.46 -51.38 49.07
N GLY A 135 96.68 -51.03 48.04
CA GLY A 135 95.45 -50.24 48.20
C GLY A 135 95.00 -49.60 46.90
N ALA A 136 93.78 -49.90 46.44
CA ALA A 136 93.19 -49.24 45.29
C ALA A 136 92.70 -47.84 45.69
N VAL A 137 93.30 -46.80 45.13
CA VAL A 137 92.82 -45.41 45.27
C VAL A 137 92.03 -45.05 44.02
N VAL A 138 90.71 -45.19 44.10
CA VAL A 138 89.77 -44.73 43.07
C VAL A 138 89.38 -43.29 43.38
N LEU A 139 89.55 -42.39 42.42
CA LEU A 139 89.13 -40.99 42.50
C LEU A 139 88.32 -40.64 41.24
N GLU A 140 87.01 -40.85 41.29
CA GLU A 140 86.07 -40.32 40.30
C GLU A 140 85.61 -38.92 40.72
N ALA A 141 85.59 -37.97 39.77
CA ALA A 141 85.14 -36.60 39.99
C ALA A 141 83.93 -36.28 39.11
N TYR A 142 82.78 -36.09 39.74
CA TYR A 142 81.51 -35.71 39.09
C TYR A 142 81.29 -34.19 39.28
N PRO A 143 81.31 -33.35 38.23
CA PRO A 143 80.97 -31.93 38.39
C PRO A 143 79.45 -31.76 38.57
N PRO A 144 78.97 -31.08 39.64
CA PRO A 144 77.55 -30.92 39.91
C PRO A 144 76.91 -29.83 39.03
N PHE A 145 75.61 -30.00 38.81
CA PHE A 145 74.75 -29.10 38.04
C PHE A 145 74.73 -27.66 38.57
N PHE A 146 74.83 -26.69 37.67
CA PHE A 146 74.30 -25.33 37.88
C PHE A 146 73.22 -25.03 36.84
N SER A 147 71.96 -25.22 37.23
CA SER A 147 70.81 -24.58 36.58
C SER A 147 70.42 -23.32 37.36
N GLY A 148 70.05 -22.26 36.64
CA GLY A 148 69.73 -20.95 37.23
C GLY A 148 68.51 -20.96 38.16
N LEU A 149 68.53 -20.00 39.08
CA LEU A 149 67.59 -19.78 40.20
C LEU A 149 66.09 -19.92 39.84
N TYR A 150 65.39 -20.74 40.63
CA TYR A 150 63.95 -20.64 40.86
C TYR A 150 63.64 -20.91 42.34
N VAL A 151 62.74 -20.12 42.95
CA VAL A 151 62.22 -20.38 44.30
C VAL A 151 61.34 -21.63 44.22
N ASN A 152 61.64 -22.67 45.00
CA ASN A 152 61.11 -24.02 44.77
C ASN A 152 60.45 -24.68 46.00
N VAL A 153 60.11 -23.92 47.05
CA VAL A 153 59.43 -24.47 48.24
C VAL A 153 58.52 -23.47 48.93
N SER A 154 57.47 -24.00 49.57
CA SER A 154 56.49 -23.23 50.35
C SER A 154 57.07 -22.84 51.71
N GLY A 155 57.08 -21.53 52.03
CA GLY A 155 57.44 -21.01 53.35
C GLY A 155 58.43 -19.83 53.36
N ASP A 156 59.12 -19.54 52.25
CA ASP A 156 60.09 -18.45 52.19
C ASP A 156 59.44 -17.07 52.31
N THR A 157 60.05 -16.19 53.10
CA THR A 157 59.63 -14.78 53.26
C THR A 157 60.77 -13.85 52.84
N MET A 158 60.58 -13.07 51.77
CA MET A 158 61.62 -12.16 51.25
C MET A 158 61.67 -10.82 52.00
N THR A 159 62.86 -10.42 52.43
CA THR A 159 63.16 -9.05 52.90
C THR A 159 64.12 -8.35 51.93
N GLY A 160 63.60 -7.83 50.82
CA GLY A 160 64.40 -7.17 49.78
C GLY A 160 63.60 -6.89 48.49
N ILE A 161 64.21 -6.19 47.53
CA ILE A 161 63.60 -5.88 46.23
C ILE A 161 63.88 -7.03 45.24
N LEU A 162 62.83 -7.51 44.57
CA LEU A 162 62.92 -8.50 43.49
C LEU A 162 63.00 -7.80 42.13
N ASN A 163 64.10 -7.98 41.39
CA ASN A 163 64.28 -7.48 40.03
C ASN A 163 64.15 -8.62 39.00
N ILE A 164 63.30 -8.44 37.98
CA ILE A 164 63.05 -9.43 36.93
C ILE A 164 63.42 -8.82 35.58
N ASN A 165 64.42 -9.39 34.91
CA ASN A 165 64.93 -8.91 33.62
C ASN A 165 64.82 -10.02 32.55
N SER A 166 63.59 -10.49 32.33
CA SER A 166 63.25 -11.57 31.39
C SER A 166 62.05 -11.16 30.52
N SER A 167 62.08 -11.50 29.24
CA SER A 167 61.10 -11.07 28.23
C SER A 167 59.74 -11.78 28.28
N ARG A 168 59.51 -12.69 29.25
CA ARG A 168 58.35 -13.61 29.27
C ARG A 168 57.40 -13.44 30.46
N GLY A 169 57.52 -12.35 31.24
CA GLY A 169 56.56 -11.97 32.27
C GLY A 169 56.77 -12.60 33.65
N LEU A 170 55.91 -12.22 34.60
CA LEU A 170 55.87 -12.72 35.98
C LEU A 170 54.51 -13.37 36.24
N THR A 171 54.52 -14.68 36.52
CA THR A 171 53.35 -15.43 36.99
C THR A 171 53.43 -15.59 38.50
N ILE A 172 52.47 -15.05 39.25
CA ILE A 172 52.36 -15.23 40.71
C ILE A 172 51.26 -16.25 40.98
N GLY A 173 51.65 -17.53 41.06
CA GLY A 173 50.71 -18.62 41.34
C GLY A 173 50.25 -18.63 42.80
N SER A 174 48.94 -18.65 43.02
CA SER A 174 48.33 -19.08 44.28
C SER A 174 47.10 -19.94 43.95
N ALA A 175 46.79 -20.91 44.81
CA ALA A 175 45.98 -22.09 44.43
C ALA A 175 44.48 -21.85 44.08
N SER A 176 44.03 -20.62 43.78
CA SER A 176 42.62 -20.38 43.46
C SER A 176 42.21 -19.06 42.75
N ASN A 177 43.03 -18.02 42.64
CA ASN A 177 42.75 -16.80 41.85
C ASN A 177 44.08 -16.09 41.54
N GLU A 178 44.27 -15.60 40.32
CA GLU A 178 45.57 -15.10 39.85
C GLU A 178 45.51 -13.64 39.42
N VAL A 179 46.62 -12.92 39.60
CA VAL A 179 46.86 -11.61 38.99
C VAL A 179 48.04 -11.78 38.06
N GLU A 180 47.82 -11.51 36.78
CA GLU A 180 48.88 -11.53 35.78
C GLU A 180 49.22 -10.10 35.36
N ILE A 181 50.52 -9.81 35.27
CA ILE A 181 51.05 -8.49 34.94
C ILE A 181 52.09 -8.63 33.83
N GLY A 182 51.82 -7.98 32.70
CA GLY A 182 52.68 -7.98 31.53
C GLY A 182 51.91 -8.12 30.23
N ASN A 183 52.64 -8.34 29.15
CA ASN A 183 52.06 -8.69 27.86
C ASN A 183 51.33 -10.03 27.95
N LEU A 184 50.08 -10.09 27.47
CA LEU A 184 49.20 -11.27 27.53
C LEU A 184 48.84 -11.79 28.93
N ALA A 185 48.75 -10.90 29.92
CA ALA A 185 48.19 -11.25 31.21
C ALA A 185 46.80 -11.92 31.07
N ASN A 186 46.59 -13.04 31.76
CA ASN A 186 45.41 -13.91 31.70
C ASN A 186 45.00 -14.39 33.11
N ALA A 187 43.89 -13.86 33.63
CA ALA A 187 43.57 -14.01 35.04
C ALA A 187 42.31 -14.87 35.26
N ALA A 188 42.48 -16.06 35.82
CA ALA A 188 41.40 -17.05 35.98
C ALA A 188 40.35 -16.67 37.06
N ARG A 189 39.16 -17.28 36.96
CA ARG A 189 37.99 -17.18 37.89
C ARG A 189 37.38 -15.81 38.15
N SER A 190 38.12 -14.89 38.75
CA SER A 190 37.74 -13.48 39.01
C SER A 190 38.99 -12.59 39.03
N GLY A 191 40.12 -13.09 38.52
CA GLY A 191 41.40 -12.41 38.56
C GLY A 191 41.44 -11.15 37.71
N THR A 192 42.52 -10.39 37.83
CA THR A 192 42.77 -9.19 37.01
C THR A 192 44.00 -9.40 36.15
N ALA A 193 43.89 -9.06 34.88
CA ALA A 193 45.04 -9.00 33.98
C ALA A 193 45.39 -7.55 33.69
N VAL A 194 46.69 -7.23 33.70
CA VAL A 194 47.17 -5.85 33.48
C VAL A 194 48.31 -5.82 32.47
N GLY A 195 48.09 -5.10 31.38
CA GLY A 195 49.03 -4.90 30.27
C GLY A 195 48.33 -4.80 28.92
N THR A 196 49.09 -4.50 27.87
CA THR A 196 48.60 -4.59 26.49
C THR A 196 48.05 -6.00 26.23
N GLY A 197 46.79 -6.10 25.79
CA GLY A 197 46.15 -7.38 25.49
C GLY A 197 45.74 -8.24 26.70
N ALA A 198 45.62 -7.64 27.89
CA ALA A 198 45.17 -8.33 29.11
C ALA A 198 43.80 -9.03 28.97
N GLN A 199 43.57 -10.14 29.69
CA GLN A 199 42.33 -10.94 29.71
C GLN A 199 41.95 -11.49 31.10
N ALA A 200 40.67 -11.54 31.46
CA ALA A 200 40.28 -11.89 32.82
C ALA A 200 38.89 -12.56 32.92
N TYR A 201 38.76 -13.63 33.72
CA TYR A 201 37.64 -14.59 33.67
C TYR A 201 36.64 -14.51 34.84
N SER A 202 35.43 -15.08 34.66
CA SER A 202 34.15 -15.03 35.43
C SER A 202 33.64 -13.76 36.12
N ASN A 203 34.44 -12.97 36.82
CA ASN A 203 34.11 -11.56 37.11
C ASN A 203 35.30 -10.66 36.76
N GLY A 204 36.25 -11.22 36.01
CA GLY A 204 37.59 -10.73 35.89
C GLY A 204 37.64 -9.50 35.00
N THR A 205 38.42 -8.53 35.43
CA THR A 205 38.65 -7.30 34.66
C THR A 205 40.02 -7.33 34.03
N ALA A 206 40.13 -6.91 32.78
CA ALA A 206 41.45 -6.75 32.17
C ALA A 206 41.72 -5.29 31.77
N ILE A 207 42.96 -4.85 31.87
CA ILE A 207 43.29 -3.43 31.81
C ILE A 207 44.56 -3.21 30.99
N GLY A 208 44.49 -2.29 30.04
CA GLY A 208 45.56 -1.91 29.10
C GLY A 208 45.00 -1.75 27.68
N LEU A 209 45.81 -1.20 26.78
CA LEU A 209 45.47 -1.11 25.36
C LEU A 209 44.95 -2.47 24.84
N GLY A 210 43.67 -2.52 24.45
CA GLY A 210 43.00 -3.70 23.89
C GLY A 210 42.66 -4.82 24.88
N SER A 211 42.35 -4.54 26.15
CA SER A 211 42.06 -5.57 27.16
C SER A 211 40.63 -6.18 27.10
N ARG A 212 40.43 -7.37 27.73
CA ARG A 212 39.25 -8.32 27.82
C ARG A 212 38.75 -8.76 29.23
N GLY A 213 37.51 -8.50 29.65
CA GLY A 213 36.90 -9.12 30.84
C GLY A 213 35.83 -10.17 30.50
N PHE A 214 35.54 -11.07 31.44
CA PHE A 214 34.66 -12.25 31.27
C PHE A 214 34.04 -12.75 32.60
N SER A 215 33.17 -13.77 32.53
CA SER A 215 31.74 -13.59 32.91
C SER A 215 31.39 -12.14 33.21
N TYR A 216 31.03 -11.63 34.40
CA TYR A 216 30.46 -10.26 34.54
C TYR A 216 31.46 -9.13 34.14
N GLY A 217 32.71 -9.49 33.87
CA GLY A 217 33.91 -8.67 33.99
C GLY A 217 34.22 -7.65 32.92
N ALA A 218 34.86 -6.57 33.34
CA ALA A 218 35.15 -5.41 32.51
C ALA A 218 36.45 -5.52 31.73
N ALA A 219 36.61 -4.65 30.74
CA ALA A 219 37.96 -4.33 30.31
C ALA A 219 38.08 -2.86 30.00
N LEU A 220 39.23 -2.44 29.48
CA LEU A 220 39.71 -1.09 29.69
C LEU A 220 41.06 -0.86 29.01
N GLY A 221 41.10 -0.40 27.76
CA GLY A 221 42.20 0.50 27.38
C GLY A 221 42.44 0.71 25.88
N GLU A 222 42.86 1.89 25.45
CA GLU A 222 42.44 3.20 26.00
C GLU A 222 40.98 3.41 25.52
N SER A 223 40.14 2.42 25.86
CA SER A 223 39.00 1.92 25.08
C SER A 223 38.40 0.69 25.79
N ALA A 224 37.23 0.78 26.42
CA ALA A 224 36.87 -0.09 27.56
C ALA A 224 35.72 -1.08 27.31
N ASN A 225 35.59 -2.12 28.16
CA ASN A 225 34.71 -3.31 28.14
C ASN A 225 33.97 -3.60 29.50
N GLY A 226 33.10 -4.62 29.49
CA GLY A 226 32.15 -5.23 30.46
C GLY A 226 31.84 -6.65 29.91
N ALA A 227 31.25 -7.65 30.62
CA ALA A 227 31.09 -8.98 29.94
C ALA A 227 29.96 -10.00 30.25
N SER A 228 29.33 -10.12 31.42
CA SER A 228 28.22 -11.11 31.66
C SER A 228 27.00 -10.44 32.24
N SER A 229 26.40 -9.52 31.49
CA SER A 229 26.48 -9.53 30.02
C SER A 229 26.90 -8.19 29.44
N GLY A 230 27.75 -7.46 30.18
CA GLY A 230 28.30 -6.20 29.69
C GLY A 230 29.05 -6.37 28.37
N ALA A 231 29.57 -5.28 27.87
CA ALA A 231 30.55 -5.29 26.80
C ALA A 231 31.45 -4.09 26.98
N ALA A 232 32.41 -3.97 26.08
CA ALA A 232 32.55 -2.77 25.27
C ALA A 232 33.92 -2.71 24.58
N VAL A 233 34.02 -1.94 23.50
CA VAL A 233 35.27 -1.83 22.73
C VAL A 233 35.32 -0.47 22.07
N GLY A 234 36.45 0.23 22.17
CA GLY A 234 36.65 1.56 21.59
C GLY A 234 36.71 2.68 22.63
N VAL A 235 37.28 3.81 22.23
CA VAL A 235 37.79 4.85 23.15
C VAL A 235 36.65 5.42 23.99
N LEU A 236 36.63 5.16 25.29
CA LEU A 236 35.52 5.52 26.20
C LEU A 236 34.20 4.78 25.90
N ALA A 237 34.23 3.54 25.40
CA ALA A 237 33.03 2.69 25.29
C ALA A 237 32.63 2.11 26.67
N TYR A 238 31.32 1.98 26.93
CA TYR A 238 30.75 1.57 28.23
C TYR A 238 29.55 0.62 28.10
N GLY A 239 29.77 -0.69 28.24
CA GLY A 239 28.72 -1.72 28.20
C GLY A 239 28.51 -2.38 29.57
N TYR A 240 27.34 -2.23 30.16
CA TYR A 240 27.07 -2.64 31.54
C TYR A 240 25.67 -3.24 31.70
N SER A 241 25.44 -4.02 32.77
CA SER A 241 24.12 -4.60 33.10
C SER A 241 23.50 -5.36 31.91
N MET A 242 24.23 -6.32 31.38
CA MET A 242 23.86 -7.03 30.15
C MET A 242 23.87 -6.23 28.83
N GLY A 243 24.37 -4.99 28.84
CA GLY A 243 24.41 -4.10 27.68
C GLY A 243 25.74 -4.03 26.93
N VAL A 244 25.66 -3.73 25.63
CA VAL A 244 26.77 -3.80 24.66
C VAL A 244 27.20 -2.42 24.16
N ALA A 245 28.46 -2.01 24.25
CA ALA A 245 28.89 -0.70 23.75
C ALA A 245 30.14 -0.74 22.86
N VAL A 246 30.08 -0.27 21.61
CA VAL A 246 31.22 -0.38 20.68
C VAL A 246 31.43 0.93 19.93
N GLY A 247 32.55 1.61 20.15
CA GLY A 247 32.93 2.85 19.47
C GLY A 247 33.38 3.95 20.42
N TYR A 248 33.82 5.08 19.85
CA TYR A 248 34.26 6.22 20.66
C TYR A 248 33.08 6.76 21.49
N SER A 249 33.18 6.80 22.82
CA SER A 249 32.11 7.25 23.74
C SER A 249 30.78 6.47 23.63
N ALA A 250 30.78 5.25 23.11
CA ALA A 250 29.57 4.43 22.98
C ALA A 250 29.05 3.95 24.34
N LYS A 251 27.73 3.74 24.47
CA LYS A 251 27.05 3.29 25.70
C LYS A 251 26.03 2.20 25.44
N GLY A 252 26.08 1.13 26.23
CA GLY A 252 25.20 -0.03 26.16
C GLY A 252 24.77 -0.43 27.56
N GLY A 253 23.53 -0.15 27.95
CA GLY A 253 23.08 -0.32 29.34
C GLY A 253 21.83 -1.18 29.46
N ASP A 254 21.76 -2.01 30.50
CA ASP A 254 20.52 -2.68 30.92
C ASP A 254 19.87 -3.49 29.78
N LEU A 255 20.59 -4.49 29.27
CA LEU A 255 20.30 -5.27 28.03
C LEU A 255 20.31 -4.45 26.72
N GLY A 256 20.65 -3.16 26.76
CA GLY A 256 20.72 -2.27 25.60
C GLY A 256 22.09 -2.26 24.89
N ALA A 257 22.11 -1.91 23.61
CA ALA A 257 23.30 -1.99 22.76
C ALA A 257 23.59 -0.69 21.98
N GLY A 258 24.69 0.02 22.28
CA GLY A 258 25.14 1.22 21.55
C GLY A 258 26.40 0.98 20.71
N VAL A 259 26.31 1.12 19.39
CA VAL A 259 27.42 0.88 18.45
C VAL A 259 27.65 2.10 17.56
N GLY A 260 28.75 2.82 17.77
CA GLY A 260 29.15 4.00 17.00
C GLY A 260 29.80 5.08 17.85
N TYR A 261 30.21 6.18 17.21
CA TYR A 261 30.65 7.38 17.92
C TYR A 261 29.47 7.95 18.72
N GLN A 262 29.55 8.01 20.05
CA GLN A 262 28.50 8.51 20.96
C GLN A 262 27.12 7.80 20.82
N ALA A 263 27.07 6.58 20.30
CA ALA A 263 25.84 5.78 20.27
C ALA A 263 25.41 5.39 21.69
N ASN A 264 24.12 5.48 22.01
CA ASN A 264 23.58 5.16 23.35
C ASN A 264 22.36 4.25 23.27
N GLY A 265 22.55 2.95 23.50
CA GLY A 265 21.49 1.94 23.61
C GLY A 265 21.26 1.57 25.07
N SER A 266 20.10 1.87 25.64
CA SER A 266 19.82 1.63 27.08
C SER A 266 18.44 1.01 27.33
N THR A 267 18.32 0.20 28.38
CA THR A 267 17.05 -0.40 28.82
C THR A 267 16.42 -1.25 27.70
N ARG A 268 17.12 -2.30 27.28
CA ARG A 268 16.78 -3.15 26.10
C ARG A 268 16.75 -2.39 24.75
N GLY A 269 17.14 -1.11 24.73
CA GLY A 269 17.20 -0.29 23.54
C GLY A 269 18.49 -0.48 22.73
N VAL A 270 18.40 -0.40 21.41
CA VAL A 270 19.51 -0.57 20.45
C VAL A 270 19.77 0.75 19.73
N ALA A 271 21.03 1.18 19.68
CA ALA A 271 21.48 2.38 19.00
C ALA A 271 22.70 2.09 18.11
N VAL A 272 22.62 2.30 16.81
CA VAL A 272 23.71 2.02 15.86
C VAL A 272 23.95 3.21 14.94
N GLY A 273 25.06 3.92 15.12
CA GLY A 273 25.44 5.07 14.30
C GLY A 273 26.11 6.20 15.08
N TYR A 274 26.50 7.26 14.38
CA TYR A 274 27.02 8.48 15.00
C TYR A 274 25.89 9.16 15.80
N SER A 275 26.06 9.32 17.11
CA SER A 275 25.11 9.93 18.05
C SER A 275 23.69 9.34 17.95
N ALA A 276 23.57 8.04 17.67
CA ALA A 276 22.29 7.32 17.72
C ALA A 276 21.81 7.14 19.17
N LEU A 277 20.50 7.21 19.41
CA LEU A 277 19.89 7.05 20.74
C LEU A 277 18.72 6.07 20.68
N GLY A 278 18.83 4.92 21.36
CA GLY A 278 17.81 3.87 21.41
C GLY A 278 17.52 3.52 22.87
N MET A 279 16.32 3.84 23.35
CA MET A 279 15.97 3.72 24.78
C MET A 279 14.66 2.97 24.99
N GLU A 280 14.59 2.12 26.01
CA GLU A 280 13.34 1.45 26.45
C GLU A 280 12.72 0.56 25.37
N ASP A 281 13.34 -0.60 25.10
CA ASP A 281 12.92 -1.54 24.05
C ASP A 281 12.91 -0.97 22.60
N ALA A 282 13.44 0.24 22.39
CA ALA A 282 13.44 0.93 21.10
C ALA A 282 14.70 0.69 20.26
N VAL A 283 14.59 0.84 18.93
CA VAL A 283 15.68 0.59 17.96
C VAL A 283 15.99 1.83 17.12
N ALA A 284 17.18 2.38 17.27
CA ALA A 284 17.68 3.53 16.51
C ALA A 284 18.91 3.14 15.66
N VAL A 285 18.83 3.26 14.34
CA VAL A 285 19.91 2.92 13.41
C VAL A 285 20.12 4.05 12.41
N GLY A 286 21.21 4.79 12.55
CA GLY A 286 21.55 5.92 11.69
C GLY A 286 22.33 7.02 12.41
N MET A 287 22.89 7.95 11.63
CA MET A 287 23.46 9.18 12.19
C MET A 287 22.34 10.05 12.78
N ASN A 288 22.45 10.43 14.06
CA ASN A 288 21.47 11.21 14.81
C ASN A 288 20.05 10.60 14.81
N SER A 289 19.92 9.28 14.66
CA SER A 289 18.61 8.59 14.79
C SER A 289 18.22 8.47 16.25
N VAL A 290 16.96 8.73 16.59
CA VAL A 290 16.45 8.68 17.97
C VAL A 290 15.19 7.81 18.02
N ALA A 291 15.20 6.78 18.86
CA ALA A 291 14.04 5.94 19.15
C ALA A 291 13.90 5.75 20.67
N ILE A 292 12.67 5.91 21.19
CA ILE A 292 12.37 5.92 22.63
C ILE A 292 11.06 5.18 22.87
N THR A 293 10.96 4.37 23.93
CA THR A 293 9.73 3.66 24.35
C THR A 293 9.13 2.82 23.22
N SER A 294 9.79 1.69 22.92
CA SER A 294 9.42 0.71 21.88
C SER A 294 9.30 1.26 20.44
N GLY A 295 9.85 2.43 20.16
CA GLY A 295 9.90 3.01 18.82
C GLY A 295 11.02 2.44 17.93
N VAL A 296 10.93 2.70 16.62
CA VAL A 296 11.90 2.22 15.61
C VAL A 296 12.29 3.37 14.67
N ALA A 297 13.52 3.89 14.78
CA ALA A 297 14.08 4.95 13.94
C ALA A 297 15.24 4.42 13.08
N VAL A 298 15.04 4.25 11.77
CA VAL A 298 16.07 3.75 10.85
C VAL A 298 16.37 4.77 9.75
N GLY A 299 17.47 5.50 9.89
CA GLY A 299 17.99 6.45 8.91
C GLY A 299 18.57 7.73 9.51
N HIS A 300 19.25 8.53 8.69
CA HIS A 300 19.87 9.78 9.13
C HIS A 300 18.82 10.76 9.67
N GLY A 301 18.88 11.07 10.96
CA GLY A 301 17.95 11.97 11.64
C GLY A 301 16.50 11.46 11.69
N ALA A 302 16.28 10.15 11.62
CA ALA A 302 14.98 9.55 11.90
C ALA A 302 14.62 9.70 13.38
N TYR A 303 13.39 10.08 13.70
CA TYR A 303 12.92 10.33 15.06
C TYR A 303 11.63 9.55 15.34
N ALA A 304 11.70 8.59 16.27
CA ALA A 304 10.65 7.62 16.56
C ALA A 304 10.42 7.35 18.06
N PRO A 305 9.87 8.28 18.84
CA PRO A 305 9.45 8.02 20.22
C PRO A 305 8.06 7.37 20.29
N ASN A 306 7.70 6.86 21.48
CA ASN A 306 6.33 6.48 21.86
C ASN A 306 5.67 5.50 20.87
N TYR A 307 6.25 4.30 20.70
CA TYR A 307 5.77 3.26 19.76
C TYR A 307 5.75 3.69 18.27
N GLY A 308 6.41 4.78 17.90
CA GLY A 308 6.48 5.25 16.51
C GLY A 308 7.46 4.46 15.64
N VAL A 309 7.27 4.48 14.32
CA VAL A 309 8.14 3.81 13.32
C VAL A 309 8.57 4.81 12.25
N ALA A 310 9.80 5.32 12.31
CA ALA A 310 10.37 6.28 11.37
C ALA A 310 11.49 5.63 10.54
N VAL A 311 11.27 5.39 9.25
CA VAL A 311 12.24 4.74 8.35
C VAL A 311 12.58 5.64 7.17
N GLY A 312 13.84 6.08 7.10
CA GLY A 312 14.41 6.91 6.05
C GLY A 312 15.07 8.17 6.60
N ARG A 313 15.36 9.14 5.72
CA ARG A 313 16.11 10.35 6.10
C ARG A 313 15.18 11.44 6.62
N SER A 314 15.47 11.94 7.81
CA SER A 314 14.74 13.03 8.48
C SER A 314 13.23 12.75 8.62
N THR A 315 12.86 11.48 8.83
CA THR A 315 11.50 11.04 9.09
C THR A 315 11.11 11.26 10.55
N LEU A 316 9.84 11.59 10.79
CA LEU A 316 9.30 11.84 12.13
C LEU A 316 8.04 10.99 12.33
N ALA A 317 8.12 10.08 13.30
CA ALA A 317 7.01 9.22 13.70
C ALA A 317 6.87 9.14 15.22
N ASP A 318 5.94 9.89 15.79
CA ASP A 318 5.73 10.04 17.23
C ASP A 318 4.33 9.53 17.59
N THR A 319 4.21 8.88 18.75
CA THR A 319 2.96 8.47 19.38
C THR A 319 2.14 7.59 18.45
N GLU A 320 2.55 6.31 18.35
CA GLU A 320 1.96 5.28 17.47
C GLU A 320 2.01 5.64 15.97
N GLY A 321 2.80 6.64 15.59
CA GLY A 321 2.94 7.11 14.22
C GLY A 321 3.78 6.17 13.33
N THR A 322 3.59 6.22 12.01
CA THR A 322 4.43 5.50 11.03
C THR A 322 4.85 6.43 9.90
N ALA A 323 6.15 6.60 9.67
CA ALA A 323 6.72 7.46 8.63
C ALA A 323 7.81 6.74 7.81
N LEU A 324 7.56 6.48 6.53
CA LEU A 324 8.48 5.82 5.61
C LEU A 324 8.84 6.75 4.43
N GLY A 325 10.11 7.13 4.27
CA GLY A 325 10.58 7.90 3.11
C GLY A 325 11.62 8.98 3.44
N TYR A 326 11.65 10.05 2.66
CA TYR A 326 12.48 11.24 2.94
C TYR A 326 11.57 12.34 3.51
N SER A 327 11.85 12.83 4.71
CA SER A 327 11.04 13.86 5.39
C SER A 327 9.55 13.54 5.53
N ALA A 328 9.19 12.25 5.61
CA ALA A 328 7.83 11.81 5.90
C ALA A 328 7.45 12.11 7.37
N ARG A 329 6.19 12.46 7.61
CA ARG A 329 5.61 12.77 8.93
C ARG A 329 4.33 11.99 9.16
N GLY A 330 4.40 10.93 9.95
CA GLY A 330 3.23 10.14 10.37
C GLY A 330 3.22 10.07 11.88
N THR A 331 2.34 10.82 12.54
CA THR A 331 2.46 11.17 13.98
C THR A 331 1.07 11.19 14.61
N ASN A 332 0.95 10.91 15.91
CA ASN A 332 -0.33 10.81 16.64
C ASN A 332 -1.27 9.77 15.98
N SER A 333 -0.87 8.49 16.01
CA SER A 333 -1.53 7.34 15.37
C SER A 333 -1.78 7.52 13.86
N GLY A 334 -0.90 8.28 13.18
CA GLY A 334 -1.01 8.63 11.76
C GLY A 334 0.12 8.03 10.90
N ALA A 335 -0.17 7.79 9.61
CA ALA A 335 0.70 7.07 8.68
C ALA A 335 1.10 7.92 7.46
N ALA A 336 2.40 7.96 7.14
CA ALA A 336 2.95 8.68 6.01
C ALA A 336 3.99 7.86 5.24
N VAL A 337 3.76 7.62 3.94
CA VAL A 337 4.65 6.85 3.06
C VAL A 337 4.97 7.67 1.81
N GLY A 338 6.22 8.10 1.67
CA GLY A 338 6.71 8.83 0.50
C GLY A 338 7.59 10.05 0.83
N TYR A 339 8.18 10.65 -0.20
CA TYR A 339 8.93 11.91 -0.06
C TYR A 339 8.00 13.02 0.45
N ALA A 340 8.29 13.61 1.60
CA ALA A 340 7.55 14.70 2.23
C ALA A 340 6.04 14.43 2.42
N ALA A 341 5.64 13.17 2.60
CA ALA A 341 4.26 12.80 2.94
C ALA A 341 3.90 13.24 4.37
N ASN A 342 2.65 13.66 4.61
CA ASN A 342 2.17 14.14 5.91
C ASN A 342 0.80 13.55 6.30
N GLY A 343 0.82 12.58 7.22
CA GLY A 343 -0.34 11.96 7.87
C GLY A 343 -0.25 12.13 9.39
N ASN A 344 -0.40 13.36 9.88
CA ASN A 344 -0.44 13.72 11.31
C ASN A 344 -1.88 13.60 11.87
N ASP A 345 -2.03 13.27 13.16
CA ASP A 345 -3.31 13.08 13.88
C ASP A 345 -4.29 12.15 13.15
N ARG A 346 -4.07 10.83 13.30
CA ARG A 346 -4.91 9.76 12.73
C ARG A 346 -5.07 9.86 11.21
N GLY A 347 -4.14 10.56 10.57
CA GLY A 347 -4.13 10.86 9.15
C GLY A 347 -3.38 9.82 8.31
N VAL A 348 -3.73 9.70 7.03
CA VAL A 348 -3.06 8.79 6.08
C VAL A 348 -2.55 9.57 4.87
N ALA A 349 -1.26 9.47 4.57
CA ALA A 349 -0.64 10.09 3.40
C ALA A 349 0.26 9.09 2.65
N VAL A 350 -0.10 8.72 1.43
CA VAL A 350 0.67 7.78 0.60
C VAL A 350 0.98 8.41 -0.75
N GLY A 351 2.25 8.74 -0.99
CA GLY A 351 2.74 9.37 -2.21
C GLY A 351 3.67 10.56 -1.94
N ARG A 352 4.42 10.97 -2.98
CA ARG A 352 5.28 12.16 -2.90
C ARG A 352 4.44 13.41 -2.65
N SER A 353 4.72 14.08 -1.53
CA SER A 353 4.03 15.29 -1.05
C SER A 353 2.52 15.11 -0.84
N ALA A 354 2.06 13.87 -0.59
CA ALA A 354 0.70 13.58 -0.17
C ALA A 354 0.42 14.19 1.21
N ARG A 355 -0.82 14.68 1.42
CA ARG A 355 -1.30 15.28 2.66
C ARG A 355 -2.63 14.65 3.04
N GLY A 356 -2.68 14.06 4.24
CA GLY A 356 -3.93 13.68 4.91
C GLY A 356 -3.86 13.93 6.42
N PRO A 357 -3.39 15.09 6.93
CA PRO A 357 -3.41 15.37 8.36
C PRO A 357 -4.85 15.50 8.90
N ASN A 358 -5.00 15.43 10.22
CA ASN A 358 -6.25 15.66 10.95
C ASN A 358 -7.38 14.73 10.49
N ARG A 359 -7.17 13.41 10.67
CA ARG A 359 -8.08 12.32 10.25
C ARG A 359 -8.37 12.27 8.75
N GLY A 360 -7.50 12.89 7.95
CA GLY A 360 -7.60 12.97 6.51
C GLY A 360 -6.96 11.78 5.77
N ILE A 361 -7.25 11.64 4.48
CA ILE A 361 -6.65 10.61 3.61
C ILE A 361 -6.18 11.25 2.29
N GLY A 362 -4.87 11.27 2.05
CA GLY A 362 -4.28 11.70 0.77
C GLY A 362 -3.47 10.56 0.11
N ILE A 363 -3.93 10.05 -1.03
CA ILE A 363 -3.27 8.95 -1.76
C ILE A 363 -2.98 9.41 -3.19
N GLY A 364 -1.69 9.59 -3.52
CA GLY A 364 -1.21 10.01 -4.83
C GLY A 364 -0.13 11.09 -4.76
N TYR A 365 0.45 11.43 -5.92
CA TYR A 365 1.37 12.57 -6.02
C TYR A 365 0.63 13.88 -5.72
N GLN A 366 1.09 14.61 -4.70
CA GLN A 366 0.48 15.88 -4.24
C GLN A 366 -1.03 15.78 -3.93
N ALA A 367 -1.55 14.60 -3.57
CA ALA A 367 -2.93 14.44 -3.13
C ALA A 367 -3.17 15.15 -1.79
N ASN A 368 -4.23 15.94 -1.66
CA ASN A 368 -4.57 16.70 -0.45
C ASN A 368 -5.98 16.37 0.06
N GLY A 369 -6.06 15.45 1.01
CA GLY A 369 -7.27 15.15 1.78
C GLY A 369 -7.07 15.52 3.24
N SER A 370 -6.64 16.76 3.53
CA SER A 370 -6.51 17.25 4.91
C SER A 370 -7.88 17.38 5.59
N ASP A 371 -7.95 17.31 6.92
CA ASP A 371 -9.11 17.69 7.74
C ASP A 371 -10.38 16.85 7.46
N THR A 372 -10.35 15.56 7.82
CA THR A 372 -11.42 14.54 7.58
C THR A 372 -11.77 14.24 6.12
N ASN A 373 -11.18 14.97 5.17
CA ASN A 373 -11.44 14.80 3.74
C ASN A 373 -10.67 13.61 3.14
N ILE A 374 -11.05 13.18 1.93
CA ILE A 374 -10.41 12.06 1.21
C ILE A 374 -10.02 12.50 -0.21
N ALA A 375 -8.75 12.39 -0.57
CA ALA A 375 -8.24 12.67 -1.91
C ALA A 375 -7.45 11.46 -2.46
N ILE A 376 -7.90 10.90 -3.58
CA ILE A 376 -7.29 9.73 -4.23
C ILE A 376 -7.02 10.05 -5.70
N GLY A 377 -5.74 10.20 -6.04
CA GLY A 377 -5.27 10.51 -7.39
C GLY A 377 -4.11 11.50 -7.40
N SER A 378 -3.36 11.54 -8.51
CA SER A 378 -2.35 12.58 -8.73
C SER A 378 -3.02 13.95 -8.83
N LEU A 379 -2.59 14.91 -8.01
CA LEU A 379 -3.16 16.26 -7.91
C LEU A 379 -4.66 16.28 -7.52
N ALA A 380 -5.16 15.25 -6.83
CA ALA A 380 -6.49 15.28 -6.22
C ALA A 380 -6.48 16.19 -4.99
N ASP A 381 -7.42 17.14 -4.91
CA ASP A 381 -7.55 18.09 -3.80
C ASP A 381 -8.98 18.08 -3.26
N ALA A 382 -9.15 17.64 -2.03
CA ALA A 382 -10.39 17.75 -1.27
C ALA A 382 -10.24 18.74 -0.10
N GLY A 383 -9.02 19.19 0.23
CA GLY A 383 -8.72 19.99 1.41
C GLY A 383 -9.20 21.46 1.37
N SER A 384 -9.94 21.85 0.33
CA SER A 384 -10.70 23.10 0.28
C SER A 384 -12.17 22.94 0.72
N GLY A 385 -12.65 21.71 0.90
CA GLY A 385 -13.97 21.39 1.45
C GLY A 385 -13.93 20.90 2.90
N ARG A 386 -15.10 20.49 3.41
CA ARG A 386 -15.29 19.82 4.70
C ARG A 386 -16.11 18.55 4.48
N ASN A 387 -15.67 17.41 5.01
CA ASN A 387 -16.28 16.10 4.73
C ASN A 387 -16.38 15.82 3.20
N SER A 388 -15.41 16.30 2.42
CA SER A 388 -15.38 16.20 0.96
C SER A 388 -14.48 15.06 0.48
N ILE A 389 -14.84 14.48 -0.67
CA ILE A 389 -14.10 13.40 -1.33
C ILE A 389 -13.75 13.82 -2.76
N ALA A 390 -12.50 13.61 -3.17
CA ALA A 390 -12.01 13.86 -4.53
C ALA A 390 -11.31 12.61 -5.08
N ILE A 391 -11.83 12.03 -6.17
CA ILE A 391 -11.29 10.80 -6.78
C ILE A 391 -10.98 11.02 -8.26
N GLY A 392 -9.72 10.81 -8.64
CA GLY A 392 -9.21 10.93 -10.00
C GLY A 392 -8.09 11.96 -10.13
N GLN A 393 -7.43 11.97 -11.29
CA GLN A 393 -6.36 12.92 -11.57
C GLN A 393 -6.88 14.37 -11.65
N SER A 394 -6.18 15.30 -11.01
CA SER A 394 -6.49 16.75 -11.02
C SER A 394 -7.96 17.04 -10.72
N VAL A 395 -8.52 16.38 -9.70
CA VAL A 395 -9.89 16.61 -9.23
C VAL A 395 -9.84 17.50 -8.00
N ASN A 396 -10.34 18.72 -8.12
CA ASN A 396 -10.58 19.60 -6.98
C ASN A 396 -12.05 19.48 -6.53
N ASN A 397 -12.28 19.19 -5.25
CA ASN A 397 -13.59 19.24 -4.62
C ASN A 397 -13.64 20.22 -3.43
N ALA A 398 -14.03 21.46 -3.74
CA ALA A 398 -14.27 22.52 -2.77
C ALA A 398 -15.70 22.54 -2.19
N ILE A 399 -16.56 21.59 -2.57
CA ILE A 399 -17.96 21.54 -2.11
C ILE A 399 -18.02 20.68 -0.84
N PRO A 400 -18.44 21.22 0.32
CA PRO A 400 -18.61 20.43 1.54
C PRO A 400 -19.59 19.27 1.37
N GLU A 401 -19.42 18.22 2.19
CA GLU A 401 -20.34 17.08 2.30
C GLU A 401 -20.66 16.38 0.97
N SER A 402 -19.66 16.32 0.07
CA SER A 402 -19.83 15.85 -1.31
C SER A 402 -18.68 14.97 -1.79
N ALA A 403 -18.95 14.16 -2.82
CA ALA A 403 -17.93 13.40 -3.53
C ALA A 403 -17.84 13.85 -5.00
N ARG A 404 -16.63 14.17 -5.47
CA ARG A 404 -16.35 14.49 -6.87
C ARG A 404 -15.46 13.42 -7.47
N ILE A 405 -15.93 12.81 -8.56
CA ILE A 405 -15.24 11.72 -9.25
C ILE A 405 -15.03 12.13 -10.71
N ARG A 406 -13.85 11.87 -11.28
CA ARG A 406 -13.55 12.09 -12.70
C ARG A 406 -13.37 10.76 -13.43
N GLY A 407 -14.22 10.50 -14.41
CA GLY A 407 -14.17 9.31 -15.28
C GLY A 407 -15.55 8.66 -15.44
N THR A 408 -15.62 7.59 -16.23
CA THR A 408 -16.81 6.73 -16.32
C THR A 408 -16.87 5.81 -15.10
N LEU A 409 -17.99 5.81 -14.37
CA LEU A 409 -18.23 4.91 -13.25
C LEU A 409 -18.83 3.59 -13.77
N TYR A 410 -18.02 2.54 -13.87
CA TYR A 410 -18.48 1.18 -14.08
C TYR A 410 -18.86 0.53 -12.75
N MET A 411 -20.04 -0.09 -12.68
CA MET A 411 -20.52 -0.89 -11.55
C MET A 411 -20.98 -2.24 -12.10
N ASP A 412 -20.35 -3.32 -11.66
CA ASP A 412 -20.64 -4.68 -12.10
C ASP A 412 -21.27 -5.50 -10.96
N GLY A 413 -22.13 -6.46 -11.28
CA GLY A 413 -22.79 -7.36 -10.33
C GLY A 413 -23.86 -6.75 -9.39
N GLY A 414 -24.23 -5.47 -9.57
CA GLY A 414 -25.23 -4.78 -8.74
C GLY A 414 -26.63 -4.71 -9.38
N THR A 415 -27.70 -4.81 -8.57
CA THR A 415 -29.09 -4.70 -9.05
C THR A 415 -29.61 -3.26 -9.16
N ALA A 416 -29.00 -2.32 -8.43
CA ALA A 416 -29.38 -0.91 -8.41
C ALA A 416 -28.26 -0.05 -7.80
N LEU A 417 -28.16 1.21 -8.22
CA LEU A 417 -27.54 2.27 -7.41
C LEU A 417 -28.63 2.88 -6.52
N VAL A 418 -28.42 3.01 -5.22
CA VAL A 418 -29.42 3.54 -4.27
C VAL A 418 -28.87 4.66 -3.40
N ALA A 419 -29.73 5.60 -3.01
CA ALA A 419 -29.42 6.69 -2.09
C ALA A 419 -30.65 7.11 -1.25
N ARG A 420 -30.43 7.99 -0.28
CA ARG A 420 -31.48 8.62 0.54
C ARG A 420 -31.10 10.08 0.76
N SER A 421 -32.10 10.97 0.85
CA SER A 421 -31.90 12.41 1.03
C SER A 421 -31.45 12.82 2.43
N THR A 422 -31.48 11.89 3.40
CA THR A 422 -31.16 12.16 4.81
C THR A 422 -30.34 11.01 5.36
N PHE A 423 -29.22 11.31 6.02
CA PHE A 423 -28.44 10.28 6.70
C PHE A 423 -29.23 9.69 7.87
N GLY A 424 -29.05 8.38 8.13
CA GLY A 424 -29.75 7.68 9.21
C GLY A 424 -31.23 7.36 8.97
N ALA A 425 -31.99 8.20 8.26
CA ALA A 425 -33.45 8.14 8.17
C ALA A 425 -34.00 8.06 6.73
N GLY A 426 -35.29 7.72 6.60
CA GLY A 426 -36.00 7.63 5.32
C GLY A 426 -35.76 6.34 4.54
N ALA A 427 -36.61 6.07 3.56
CA ALA A 427 -36.49 4.92 2.66
C ALA A 427 -35.36 5.12 1.64
N TRP A 428 -34.68 4.02 1.29
CA TRP A 428 -33.74 3.99 0.18
C TRP A 428 -34.49 4.18 -1.15
N ARG A 429 -33.94 5.00 -2.04
CA ARG A 429 -34.45 5.27 -3.39
C ARG A 429 -33.42 4.85 -4.42
N THR A 430 -33.84 4.13 -5.43
CA THR A 430 -33.02 3.77 -6.58
C THR A 430 -32.71 5.03 -7.42
N LEU A 431 -31.42 5.28 -7.66
CA LEU A 431 -30.89 6.31 -8.55
C LEU A 431 -30.72 5.78 -9.99
N VAL A 432 -30.41 4.49 -10.14
CA VAL A 432 -30.22 3.80 -11.43
C VAL A 432 -30.74 2.36 -11.26
N PRO A 433 -31.59 1.83 -12.16
CA PRO A 433 -31.86 2.33 -13.50
C PRO A 433 -32.89 3.47 -13.55
N LEU A 434 -32.69 4.43 -14.45
CA LEU A 434 -33.83 5.09 -15.09
C LEU A 434 -34.69 3.96 -15.70
N PRO A 435 -36.01 3.92 -15.48
CA PRO A 435 -36.85 2.98 -16.20
C PRO A 435 -36.54 3.10 -17.69
N PRO A 436 -36.36 1.99 -18.43
CA PRO A 436 -36.36 2.08 -19.88
C PRO A 436 -37.71 2.67 -20.28
N LEU A 437 -37.69 3.94 -20.65
CA LEU A 437 -38.78 4.51 -21.43
C LEU A 437 -38.56 3.93 -22.83
N ASP A 438 -39.15 2.76 -23.06
CA ASP A 438 -39.06 2.09 -24.36
C ASP A 438 -39.54 3.08 -25.43
N ASN A 439 -38.74 3.19 -26.49
CA ASN A 439 -39.04 3.97 -27.68
C ASN A 439 -39.28 5.48 -27.45
N VAL A 440 -38.36 6.17 -26.76
CA VAL A 440 -38.42 7.63 -26.57
C VAL A 440 -37.50 8.42 -27.50
N ILE A 441 -38.06 9.48 -28.09
CA ILE A 441 -37.33 10.53 -28.81
C ILE A 441 -37.48 11.86 -28.05
N TRP A 442 -36.36 12.55 -27.85
CA TRP A 442 -36.31 13.88 -27.22
C TRP A 442 -36.20 15.01 -28.25
N VAL A 443 -36.93 16.10 -27.98
CA VAL A 443 -36.92 17.35 -28.74
C VAL A 443 -36.66 18.51 -27.78
N ALA A 444 -35.77 19.43 -28.12
CA ALA A 444 -35.49 20.64 -27.36
C ALA A 444 -35.12 21.80 -28.28
N THR A 445 -35.43 23.05 -27.89
CA THR A 445 -35.13 24.26 -28.69
C THR A 445 -33.64 24.49 -28.98
N ASN A 446 -32.75 23.84 -28.23
CA ASN A 446 -31.29 23.84 -28.39
C ASN A 446 -30.74 22.52 -28.99
N GLY A 447 -31.63 21.67 -29.54
CA GLY A 447 -31.26 20.41 -30.18
C GLY A 447 -30.53 20.58 -31.53
N THR A 448 -30.51 19.51 -32.32
CA THR A 448 -29.90 19.54 -33.67
C THR A 448 -30.79 18.88 -34.73
N PRO A 449 -30.83 19.38 -35.99
CA PRO A 449 -31.71 18.86 -37.04
C PRO A 449 -31.56 17.36 -37.33
N MET A 450 -30.36 16.81 -37.12
CA MET A 450 -30.01 15.41 -37.34
C MET A 450 -29.41 14.75 -36.08
N GLY A 451 -29.88 15.17 -34.90
CA GLY A 451 -29.51 14.53 -33.64
C GLY A 451 -29.97 13.05 -33.58
N PRO A 452 -29.40 12.24 -32.68
CA PRO A 452 -29.88 10.88 -32.43
C PRO A 452 -31.18 10.80 -31.61
N GLY A 453 -31.79 11.95 -31.24
CA GLY A 453 -33.02 11.99 -30.44
C GLY A 453 -32.86 11.57 -28.99
N THR A 454 -31.64 11.49 -28.47
CA THR A 454 -31.38 11.17 -27.05
C THR A 454 -31.53 12.41 -26.17
N VAL A 455 -31.70 12.22 -24.86
CA VAL A 455 -31.82 13.34 -23.90
C VAL A 455 -30.64 14.31 -23.94
N ASP A 456 -29.42 13.82 -24.19
CA ASP A 456 -28.20 14.64 -24.29
C ASP A 456 -28.04 15.31 -25.67
N ARG A 457 -28.73 14.80 -26.71
CA ARG A 457 -28.61 15.26 -28.11
C ARG A 457 -29.98 15.20 -28.81
N PRO A 458 -30.96 16.01 -28.35
CA PRO A 458 -32.32 16.00 -28.87
C PRO A 458 -32.40 16.58 -30.30
N TYR A 459 -33.54 16.37 -30.95
CA TYR A 459 -33.89 17.11 -32.16
C TYR A 459 -34.22 18.57 -31.82
N ASP A 460 -33.97 19.48 -32.77
CA ASP A 460 -34.21 20.92 -32.62
C ASP A 460 -35.68 21.34 -32.81
N ASN A 461 -36.50 20.49 -33.45
CA ASN A 461 -37.89 20.79 -33.78
C ASN A 461 -38.84 19.59 -33.62
N PRO A 462 -40.14 19.81 -33.27
CA PRO A 462 -41.10 18.74 -33.02
C PRO A 462 -41.34 17.82 -34.22
N GLN A 463 -41.37 18.36 -35.43
CA GLN A 463 -41.62 17.58 -36.64
C GLN A 463 -40.50 16.56 -36.89
N ALA A 464 -39.23 16.97 -36.74
CA ALA A 464 -38.10 16.06 -36.88
C ALA A 464 -38.12 14.94 -35.83
N GLY A 465 -38.40 15.26 -34.56
CA GLY A 465 -38.53 14.25 -33.50
C GLY A 465 -39.68 13.27 -33.72
N TYR A 466 -40.81 13.77 -34.21
CA TYR A 466 -41.97 12.93 -34.55
C TYR A 466 -41.72 12.02 -35.75
N MET A 467 -41.11 12.54 -36.82
CA MET A 467 -40.69 11.72 -37.97
C MET A 467 -39.65 10.68 -37.56
N ALA A 468 -38.69 11.03 -36.71
CA ALA A 468 -37.72 10.09 -36.18
C ALA A 468 -38.39 8.95 -35.39
N ALA A 469 -39.36 9.26 -34.52
CA ALA A 469 -40.10 8.23 -33.78
C ALA A 469 -40.83 7.26 -34.73
N GLY A 470 -41.50 7.76 -35.78
CA GLY A 470 -42.18 6.91 -36.77
C GLY A 470 -41.24 6.05 -37.63
N ILE A 471 -40.01 6.52 -37.88
CA ILE A 471 -38.99 5.80 -38.66
C ILE A 471 -38.21 4.78 -37.81
N VAL A 472 -37.86 5.13 -36.56
CA VAL A 472 -37.04 4.32 -35.67
C VAL A 472 -37.88 3.23 -34.97
N TYR A 473 -39.16 3.52 -34.69
CA TYR A 473 -40.06 2.61 -33.96
C TYR A 473 -41.32 2.26 -34.78
N PRO A 474 -41.19 1.78 -36.04
CA PRO A 474 -42.32 1.60 -36.94
C PRO A 474 -43.32 0.56 -36.40
N GLY A 475 -44.57 1.00 -36.20
CA GLY A 475 -45.66 0.16 -35.69
C GLY A 475 -45.55 -0.19 -34.20
N GLN A 476 -44.60 0.38 -33.46
CA GLN A 476 -44.45 0.17 -32.02
C GLN A 476 -44.97 1.41 -31.24
N PRO A 477 -45.41 1.25 -29.99
CA PRO A 477 -45.63 2.39 -29.10
C PRO A 477 -44.34 3.20 -28.95
N ALA A 478 -44.42 4.51 -29.11
CA ALA A 478 -43.29 5.42 -28.94
C ALA A 478 -43.74 6.72 -28.26
N THR A 479 -42.85 7.39 -27.53
CA THR A 479 -43.13 8.71 -26.94
C THR A 479 -42.15 9.77 -27.43
N VAL A 480 -42.68 10.87 -27.98
CA VAL A 480 -41.92 12.07 -28.32
C VAL A 480 -42.04 13.04 -27.16
N VAL A 481 -40.93 13.29 -26.46
CA VAL A 481 -40.86 14.26 -25.35
C VAL A 481 -40.36 15.58 -25.90
N ILE A 482 -41.21 16.60 -25.87
CA ILE A 482 -40.90 17.96 -26.30
C ILE A 482 -40.62 18.81 -25.06
N CYS A 483 -39.37 19.22 -24.87
CA CYS A 483 -38.95 20.09 -23.77
C CYS A 483 -39.57 21.49 -23.88
N GLY A 484 -39.78 22.13 -22.72
CA GLY A 484 -40.37 23.47 -22.62
C GLY A 484 -39.62 24.51 -23.44
N GLY A 485 -40.36 25.34 -24.16
CA GLY A 485 -39.83 26.31 -25.11
C GLY A 485 -40.85 26.66 -26.20
N LYS A 486 -40.52 27.64 -27.03
CA LYS A 486 -41.33 28.05 -28.19
C LYS A 486 -40.72 27.49 -29.48
N TYR A 487 -41.50 26.74 -30.24
CA TYR A 487 -41.11 26.15 -31.52
C TYR A 487 -41.88 26.81 -32.65
N SER A 488 -41.17 27.35 -33.64
CA SER A 488 -41.73 28.04 -34.81
C SER A 488 -42.32 27.09 -35.87
N THR A 489 -42.14 25.78 -35.70
CA THR A 489 -42.67 24.74 -36.59
C THR A 489 -43.94 24.13 -36.01
N GLY A 490 -44.86 23.77 -36.91
CA GLY A 490 -46.02 22.94 -36.57
C GLY A 490 -45.66 21.47 -36.46
N LEU A 491 -46.63 20.66 -36.03
CA LEU A 491 -46.53 19.21 -35.94
C LEU A 491 -47.58 18.56 -36.84
N THR A 492 -47.15 17.68 -37.74
CA THR A 492 -48.02 16.86 -38.59
C THR A 492 -47.95 15.42 -38.12
N MET A 493 -49.03 14.91 -37.54
CA MET A 493 -49.10 13.58 -36.91
C MET A 493 -49.72 12.54 -37.86
N ASN A 494 -48.87 11.86 -38.62
CA ASN A 494 -49.23 10.87 -39.64
C ASN A 494 -48.79 9.42 -39.36
N PHE A 495 -48.17 9.15 -38.20
CA PHE A 495 -47.82 7.81 -37.73
C PHE A 495 -48.73 7.40 -36.54
N GLY A 496 -49.21 6.16 -36.54
CA GLY A 496 -49.96 5.61 -35.40
C GLY A 496 -49.05 5.22 -34.23
N HIS A 497 -49.66 4.98 -33.06
CA HIS A 497 -48.99 4.50 -31.83
C HIS A 497 -47.99 5.49 -31.17
N ILE A 498 -47.97 6.76 -31.58
CA ILE A 498 -47.10 7.78 -30.99
C ILE A 498 -47.85 8.61 -29.94
N HIS A 499 -47.25 8.72 -28.75
CA HIS A 499 -47.61 9.69 -27.72
C HIS A 499 -46.70 10.91 -27.83
N VAL A 500 -47.26 12.11 -27.91
CA VAL A 500 -46.52 13.38 -27.92
C VAL A 500 -46.76 14.09 -26.60
N PHE A 501 -45.70 14.26 -25.81
CA PHE A 501 -45.77 14.82 -24.46
C PHE A 501 -44.93 16.09 -24.36
N GLY A 502 -45.55 17.20 -23.98
CA GLY A 502 -44.85 18.42 -23.63
C GLY A 502 -44.31 18.34 -22.20
N LEU A 503 -43.00 18.28 -22.04
CA LEU A 503 -42.36 18.52 -20.75
C LEU A 503 -42.37 20.04 -20.50
N ASP A 504 -42.92 20.47 -19.36
CA ASP A 504 -43.02 21.89 -18.97
C ASP A 504 -43.76 22.81 -19.97
N ARG A 505 -44.90 22.35 -20.52
CA ARG A 505 -45.79 23.10 -21.44
C ARG A 505 -45.06 23.71 -22.65
N ALA A 506 -44.52 22.86 -23.52
CA ALA A 506 -43.99 23.29 -24.82
C ALA A 506 -45.05 24.04 -25.66
N GLU A 507 -44.66 25.17 -26.27
CA GLU A 507 -45.47 25.93 -27.24
C GLU A 507 -45.03 25.59 -28.66
N ILE A 508 -45.93 25.08 -29.50
CA ILE A 508 -45.65 24.75 -30.90
C ILE A 508 -46.60 25.49 -31.85
N ALA A 509 -46.16 25.71 -33.10
CA ALA A 509 -46.85 26.62 -34.00
C ALA A 509 -48.25 26.13 -34.43
N GLY A 510 -48.53 24.83 -34.44
CA GLY A 510 -49.85 24.29 -34.80
C GLY A 510 -49.83 22.77 -34.90
N LEU A 511 -51.00 22.16 -35.14
CA LEU A 511 -51.16 20.71 -35.24
C LEU A 511 -52.04 20.31 -36.42
N THR A 512 -51.60 19.31 -37.17
CA THR A 512 -52.42 18.60 -38.15
C THR A 512 -52.30 17.10 -37.91
N VAL A 513 -53.37 16.47 -37.44
CA VAL A 513 -53.50 15.01 -37.45
C VAL A 513 -54.17 14.59 -38.76
N SER A 514 -53.50 13.77 -39.55
CA SER A 514 -53.94 13.31 -40.88
C SER A 514 -53.19 12.03 -41.25
N ALA A 515 -53.84 11.12 -41.96
CA ALA A 515 -53.28 9.87 -42.45
C ALA A 515 -52.85 9.99 -43.93
N THR A 516 -51.84 9.24 -44.34
CA THR A 516 -51.43 9.16 -45.76
C THR A 516 -52.34 8.26 -46.60
N SER A 517 -53.24 7.51 -45.96
CA SER A 517 -54.32 6.70 -46.55
C SER A 517 -55.44 6.54 -45.52
N VAL A 518 -56.67 6.23 -45.94
CA VAL A 518 -57.87 6.21 -45.09
C VAL A 518 -57.66 5.44 -43.77
N GLY A 519 -57.61 6.16 -42.64
CA GLY A 519 -57.41 5.62 -41.30
C GLY A 519 -55.93 5.58 -40.88
N LEU A 520 -55.62 6.24 -39.75
CA LEU A 520 -54.36 6.02 -39.03
C LEU A 520 -54.32 4.60 -38.46
N THR A 521 -53.28 3.84 -38.77
CA THR A 521 -53.03 2.52 -38.16
C THR A 521 -52.44 2.69 -36.75
N GLY A 522 -53.28 3.06 -35.78
CA GLY A 522 -52.93 3.09 -34.36
C GLY A 522 -53.28 4.39 -33.65
N LYS A 523 -53.61 4.28 -32.36
CA LYS A 523 -54.02 5.40 -31.49
C LYS A 523 -52.93 6.45 -31.37
N GLN A 524 -53.32 7.72 -31.27
CA GLN A 524 -52.43 8.84 -30.99
C GLN A 524 -52.85 9.53 -29.69
N ARG A 525 -51.85 10.04 -28.94
CA ARG A 525 -52.09 10.85 -27.74
C ARG A 525 -51.23 12.09 -27.78
N VAL A 526 -51.79 13.21 -27.34
CA VAL A 526 -51.13 14.51 -27.25
C VAL A 526 -51.40 15.05 -25.84
N GLU A 527 -50.35 15.44 -25.12
CA GLU A 527 -50.47 15.82 -23.71
C GLU A 527 -49.56 16.98 -23.31
N ASN A 528 -50.10 17.90 -22.50
CA ASN A 528 -49.38 19.04 -21.89
C ASN A 528 -48.68 19.97 -22.90
N ILE A 529 -49.31 20.26 -24.03
CA ILE A 529 -48.78 21.11 -25.12
C ILE A 529 -49.68 22.33 -25.36
N VAL A 530 -49.07 23.45 -25.73
CA VAL A 530 -49.74 24.68 -26.18
C VAL A 530 -49.60 24.81 -27.70
N PHE A 531 -50.70 24.99 -28.42
CA PHE A 531 -50.75 25.23 -29.86
C PHE A 531 -51.10 26.69 -30.11
N THR A 532 -50.23 27.41 -30.82
CA THR A 532 -50.39 28.87 -31.02
C THR A 532 -51.20 29.22 -32.26
N ALA A 533 -51.09 28.45 -33.35
CA ALA A 533 -52.01 28.46 -34.50
C ALA A 533 -52.95 27.22 -34.45
N PRO A 534 -53.93 27.11 -35.38
CA PRO A 534 -54.99 26.11 -35.29
C PRO A 534 -54.51 24.66 -35.15
N ALA A 535 -55.26 23.87 -34.37
CA ALA A 535 -55.10 22.43 -34.27
C ALA A 535 -56.23 21.73 -35.05
N THR A 536 -55.90 20.81 -35.94
CA THR A 536 -56.88 20.07 -36.77
C THR A 536 -56.71 18.56 -36.63
N VAL A 537 -57.81 17.86 -36.39
CA VAL A 537 -57.95 16.41 -36.65
C VAL A 537 -58.73 16.25 -37.95
N SER A 538 -58.08 15.72 -38.98
CA SER A 538 -58.62 15.64 -40.35
C SER A 538 -59.53 14.41 -40.56
N VAL A 539 -60.35 14.44 -41.62
CA VAL A 539 -61.42 13.46 -41.94
C VAL A 539 -60.95 12.01 -42.11
N ASP A 540 -59.71 11.87 -42.53
CA ASP A 540 -58.94 10.65 -42.80
C ASP A 540 -58.31 10.06 -41.52
N SER A 541 -58.45 10.74 -40.39
CA SER A 541 -57.80 10.41 -39.11
C SER A 541 -58.79 10.20 -37.97
N GLY A 542 -58.33 9.52 -36.93
CA GLY A 542 -59.12 9.20 -35.75
C GLY A 542 -58.30 8.48 -34.68
N ASP A 543 -58.97 8.09 -33.59
CA ASP A 543 -58.36 7.52 -32.38
C ASP A 543 -57.33 8.46 -31.72
N VAL A 544 -57.70 9.73 -31.61
CA VAL A 544 -56.86 10.82 -31.08
C VAL A 544 -57.32 11.23 -29.69
N LYS A 545 -56.40 11.25 -28.72
CA LYS A 545 -56.66 11.80 -27.37
C LYS A 545 -55.82 13.04 -27.09
N PHE A 546 -56.48 14.12 -26.69
CA PHE A 546 -55.87 15.33 -26.12
C PHE A 546 -56.04 15.34 -24.60
N ASN A 547 -54.99 15.62 -23.84
CA ASN A 547 -55.05 15.81 -22.39
C ASN A 547 -54.24 17.03 -21.93
N ASN A 548 -54.84 17.94 -21.16
CA ASN A 548 -54.15 19.13 -20.63
C ASN A 548 -53.46 19.98 -21.74
N CYS A 549 -54.06 20.04 -22.93
CA CYS A 549 -53.60 20.86 -24.04
C CYS A 549 -54.24 22.26 -24.02
N ARG A 550 -53.54 23.26 -24.55
CA ARG A 550 -54.07 24.61 -24.77
C ARG A 550 -54.09 24.93 -26.27
N PHE A 551 -55.27 25.14 -26.85
CA PHE A 551 -55.47 25.52 -28.25
C PHE A 551 -55.76 27.02 -28.31
N GLN A 552 -54.81 27.84 -28.76
CA GLN A 552 -54.98 29.30 -28.73
C GLN A 552 -55.77 29.83 -29.93
N SER A 553 -55.66 29.16 -31.09
CA SER A 553 -56.29 29.55 -32.36
C SER A 553 -57.31 28.52 -32.87
N GLY A 554 -58.02 27.85 -31.96
CA GLY A 554 -59.09 26.92 -32.28
C GLY A 554 -58.67 25.46 -32.40
N LEU A 555 -59.61 24.57 -32.09
CA LEU A 555 -59.54 23.14 -32.31
C LEU A 555 -60.62 22.71 -33.32
N LEU A 556 -60.20 22.19 -34.48
CA LEU A 556 -61.08 21.66 -35.54
C LEU A 556 -61.04 20.12 -35.53
N ILE A 557 -62.19 19.50 -35.33
CA ILE A 557 -62.36 18.05 -35.27
C ILE A 557 -63.25 17.61 -36.44
N ASN A 558 -62.61 17.20 -37.54
CA ASN A 558 -63.26 16.63 -38.72
C ASN A 558 -63.09 15.10 -38.80
N GLY A 559 -62.27 14.50 -37.93
CA GLY A 559 -62.08 13.05 -37.79
C GLY A 559 -62.88 12.44 -36.64
N SER A 560 -63.05 11.11 -36.67
CA SER A 560 -63.85 10.34 -35.71
C SER A 560 -63.02 9.75 -34.55
N ASN A 561 -63.67 9.33 -33.46
CA ASN A 561 -63.03 8.76 -32.26
C ASN A 561 -62.03 9.74 -31.63
N VAL A 562 -62.50 10.95 -31.28
CA VAL A 562 -61.66 12.01 -30.69
C VAL A 562 -62.06 12.26 -29.24
N GLU A 563 -61.09 12.27 -28.34
CA GLU A 563 -61.30 12.54 -26.92
C GLU A 563 -60.49 13.77 -26.49
N VAL A 564 -61.14 14.76 -25.88
CA VAL A 564 -60.52 16.01 -25.41
C VAL A 564 -60.73 16.11 -23.90
N MET A 565 -59.66 16.10 -23.11
CA MET A 565 -59.72 16.11 -21.65
C MET A 565 -58.91 17.24 -21.03
N ASN A 566 -59.44 17.90 -20.00
CA ASN A 566 -58.70 18.87 -19.18
C ASN A 566 -58.06 20.01 -20.01
N CYS A 567 -58.63 20.32 -21.18
CA CYS A 567 -58.03 21.25 -22.14
C CYS A 567 -58.55 22.68 -21.96
N PHE A 568 -57.86 23.62 -22.61
CA PHE A 568 -58.32 24.99 -22.78
C PHE A 568 -58.33 25.35 -24.28
N ALA A 569 -59.41 25.94 -24.79
CA ALA A 569 -59.54 26.36 -26.17
C ALA A 569 -59.98 27.83 -26.25
N THR A 570 -59.27 28.62 -27.05
CA THR A 570 -59.69 29.93 -27.57
C THR A 570 -59.57 29.93 -29.09
N ALA A 571 -60.10 30.96 -29.75
CA ALA A 571 -59.83 31.20 -31.15
C ALA A 571 -59.13 32.55 -31.38
N GLY A 572 -58.49 32.66 -32.54
CA GLY A 572 -58.29 33.94 -33.21
C GLY A 572 -59.56 34.28 -33.99
N ASP A 573 -59.55 34.05 -35.30
CA ASP A 573 -60.63 34.46 -36.22
C ASP A 573 -61.78 33.42 -36.40
N GLY A 574 -61.85 32.39 -35.55
CA GLY A 574 -62.75 31.24 -35.71
C GLY A 574 -63.61 30.93 -34.47
N ASN A 575 -64.25 29.74 -34.46
CA ASN A 575 -64.82 29.17 -33.23
C ASN A 575 -63.69 28.58 -32.36
N ALA A 576 -63.85 28.52 -31.04
CA ALA A 576 -62.83 27.93 -30.17
C ALA A 576 -62.75 26.39 -30.33
N ILE A 577 -63.89 25.74 -30.53
CA ILE A 577 -63.98 24.33 -30.94
C ILE A 577 -64.98 24.22 -32.11
N THR A 578 -64.59 23.51 -33.18
CA THR A 578 -65.49 23.15 -34.30
C THR A 578 -65.48 21.65 -34.51
N LEU A 579 -66.65 21.04 -34.59
CA LEU A 579 -66.88 19.61 -34.83
C LEU A 579 -67.56 19.46 -36.20
N GLY A 580 -67.08 18.54 -37.04
CA GLY A 580 -67.73 18.19 -38.32
C GLY A 580 -67.90 19.36 -39.27
N GLY A 581 -66.82 20.06 -39.63
CA GLY A 581 -66.83 21.25 -40.50
C GLY A 581 -67.18 20.98 -41.96
N GLY A 582 -68.38 20.47 -42.23
CA GLY A 582 -68.83 19.95 -43.53
C GLY A 582 -68.63 18.44 -43.72
N PHE A 583 -68.33 17.70 -42.65
CA PHE A 583 -67.97 16.28 -42.70
C PHE A 583 -68.64 15.48 -41.58
N ALA A 584 -69.03 14.23 -41.89
CA ALA A 584 -69.60 13.32 -40.90
C ALA A 584 -68.52 12.87 -39.90
N VAL A 585 -68.83 13.00 -38.61
CA VAL A 585 -67.91 12.73 -37.49
C VAL A 585 -68.61 11.88 -36.44
N ASN A 586 -67.98 10.82 -35.98
CA ASN A 586 -68.59 9.89 -35.03
C ASN A 586 -67.71 9.68 -33.79
N ARG A 587 -68.34 9.53 -32.62
CA ARG A 587 -67.71 9.30 -31.31
C ARG A 587 -66.71 10.40 -30.95
N VAL A 588 -67.23 11.54 -30.52
CA VAL A 588 -66.39 12.62 -29.98
C VAL A 588 -66.80 12.93 -28.55
N ALA A 589 -65.83 13.00 -27.66
CA ALA A 589 -66.03 13.23 -26.25
C ALA A 589 -65.16 14.39 -25.77
N ILE A 590 -65.77 15.38 -25.12
CA ILE A 590 -65.08 16.55 -24.58
C ILE A 590 -65.40 16.63 -23.08
N TYR A 591 -64.37 16.54 -22.24
CA TYR A 591 -64.52 16.44 -20.79
C TYR A 591 -63.66 17.47 -20.05
N ASN A 592 -64.21 18.06 -18.98
CA ASN A 592 -63.49 18.98 -18.07
C ASN A 592 -62.66 20.05 -18.81
N THR A 593 -63.20 20.58 -19.91
CA THR A 593 -62.49 21.43 -20.86
C THR A 593 -63.10 22.81 -20.85
N ALA A 594 -62.26 23.85 -20.83
CA ALA A 594 -62.67 25.23 -20.95
C ALA A 594 -62.58 25.68 -22.42
N ALA A 595 -63.62 26.32 -22.94
CA ALA A 595 -63.65 26.97 -24.23
C ALA A 595 -64.13 28.43 -24.04
N GLU A 596 -63.35 29.40 -24.48
CA GLU A 596 -63.65 30.83 -24.39
C GLU A 596 -63.52 31.51 -25.76
N LEU A 597 -64.47 32.40 -26.08
CA LEU A 597 -64.46 33.21 -27.29
C LEU A 597 -64.95 34.62 -27.01
N ASP A 598 -64.37 35.61 -27.70
CA ASP A 598 -64.83 37.00 -27.69
C ASP A 598 -65.29 37.38 -29.12
N ASN A 599 -66.50 36.95 -29.51
CA ASN A 599 -67.03 37.18 -30.85
C ASN A 599 -68.55 37.38 -30.85
N ILE A 600 -69.03 38.39 -31.59
CA ILE A 600 -70.46 38.72 -31.72
C ILE A 600 -71.26 37.82 -32.68
N ILE A 601 -70.57 37.07 -33.55
CA ILE A 601 -71.16 36.30 -34.66
C ILE A 601 -70.88 34.80 -34.51
N LEU A 602 -69.61 34.45 -34.27
CA LEU A 602 -69.16 33.06 -34.17
C LEU A 602 -69.52 32.44 -32.81
N ALA A 603 -69.59 31.11 -32.78
CA ALA A 603 -69.91 30.36 -31.59
C ALA A 603 -68.64 29.91 -30.86
N THR A 604 -68.67 29.79 -29.53
CA THR A 604 -67.52 29.22 -28.80
C THR A 604 -67.32 27.75 -29.18
N VAL A 605 -68.40 26.97 -29.22
CA VAL A 605 -68.45 25.60 -29.75
C VAL A 605 -69.43 25.56 -30.91
N GLN A 606 -68.97 25.09 -32.07
CA GLN A 606 -69.83 24.80 -33.22
C GLN A 606 -69.84 23.30 -33.50
N VAL A 607 -71.04 22.71 -33.58
CA VAL A 607 -71.27 21.35 -34.07
C VAL A 607 -71.88 21.43 -35.45
N GLY A 608 -71.24 20.82 -36.44
CA GLY A 608 -71.71 20.75 -37.82
C GLY A 608 -72.67 19.58 -38.07
N ILE A 609 -73.15 19.48 -39.31
CA ILE A 609 -74.08 18.44 -39.75
C ILE A 609 -73.34 17.11 -39.95
N GLY A 610 -73.97 16.01 -39.52
CA GLY A 610 -73.45 14.66 -39.61
C GLY A 610 -72.60 14.24 -38.41
N VAL A 611 -72.73 14.94 -37.27
CA VAL A 611 -72.05 14.56 -36.03
C VAL A 611 -72.89 13.49 -35.30
N GLN A 612 -72.24 12.47 -34.75
CA GLN A 612 -72.89 11.34 -34.09
C GLN A 612 -72.09 10.88 -32.86
N ASN A 613 -72.78 10.35 -31.84
CA ASN A 613 -72.16 9.95 -30.56
C ASN A 613 -71.27 11.08 -29.99
N PHE A 614 -71.81 12.30 -29.93
CA PHE A 614 -71.11 13.45 -29.36
C PHE A 614 -71.54 13.70 -27.91
N GLU A 615 -70.56 13.88 -27.03
CA GLU A 615 -70.78 14.27 -25.64
C GLU A 615 -69.81 15.36 -25.17
N MET A 616 -70.33 16.28 -24.36
CA MET A 616 -69.58 17.37 -23.73
C MET A 616 -69.97 17.47 -22.26
N ILE A 617 -69.04 17.11 -21.35
CA ILE A 617 -69.34 16.90 -19.93
C ILE A 617 -68.38 17.69 -19.01
N GLY A 618 -68.96 18.45 -18.07
CA GLY A 618 -68.19 19.17 -17.04
C GLY A 618 -67.35 20.33 -17.59
N CYS A 619 -67.72 20.88 -18.75
CA CYS A 619 -66.98 21.92 -19.46
C CYS A 619 -67.42 23.33 -19.08
N HIS A 620 -66.54 24.29 -19.33
CA HIS A 620 -66.80 25.74 -19.19
C HIS A 620 -66.84 26.35 -20.59
N ILE A 621 -68.02 26.74 -21.07
CA ILE A 621 -68.26 27.17 -22.46
C ILE A 621 -68.76 28.61 -22.45
N VAL A 622 -67.90 29.55 -22.84
CA VAL A 622 -68.21 30.98 -22.70
C VAL A 622 -67.98 31.74 -24.01
N ASN A 623 -68.98 32.52 -24.41
CA ASN A 623 -68.83 33.61 -25.37
C ASN A 623 -69.03 34.93 -24.62
N ILE A 624 -67.97 35.74 -24.52
CA ILE A 624 -68.04 37.07 -23.89
C ILE A 624 -68.38 38.20 -24.88
N GLY A 625 -68.22 37.96 -26.18
CA GLY A 625 -68.49 38.95 -27.23
C GLY A 625 -69.98 39.08 -27.57
N GLY A 626 -70.77 38.03 -27.33
CA GLY A 626 -72.23 38.05 -27.48
C GLY A 626 -72.80 37.22 -28.64
N GLY A 627 -71.95 36.47 -29.35
CA GLY A 627 -72.39 35.36 -30.19
C GLY A 627 -72.81 34.14 -29.36
N PRO A 628 -73.28 33.05 -29.98
CA PRO A 628 -73.66 31.84 -29.25
C PRO A 628 -72.50 31.26 -28.43
N ALA A 629 -72.79 30.60 -27.32
CA ALA A 629 -71.81 29.75 -26.65
C ALA A 629 -71.75 28.37 -27.35
N ILE A 630 -72.91 27.84 -27.73
CA ILE A 630 -73.06 26.60 -28.50
C ILE A 630 -73.91 26.91 -29.73
N LEU A 631 -73.46 26.45 -30.89
CA LEU A 631 -74.20 26.43 -32.15
C LEU A 631 -74.18 25.02 -32.71
N ASP A 632 -75.32 24.36 -32.73
CA ASP A 632 -75.47 22.96 -33.17
C ASP A 632 -76.32 22.94 -34.45
N PHE A 633 -75.73 22.54 -35.57
CA PHE A 633 -76.36 22.61 -36.89
C PHE A 633 -77.09 21.33 -37.31
N GLU A 634 -77.18 20.32 -36.45
CA GLU A 634 -77.67 19.00 -36.86
C GLU A 634 -79.11 19.03 -37.42
N THR A 635 -79.33 18.27 -38.49
CA THR A 635 -80.56 18.33 -39.29
C THR A 635 -81.70 17.50 -38.69
N PRO A 636 -82.98 17.84 -38.98
CA PRO A 636 -84.13 17.07 -38.49
C PRO A 636 -84.08 15.59 -38.90
N GLY A 637 -83.90 14.71 -37.93
CA GLY A 637 -83.83 13.26 -38.12
C GLY A 637 -83.48 12.54 -36.81
N PRO A 638 -83.66 11.21 -36.74
CA PRO A 638 -83.25 10.44 -35.58
C PRO A 638 -81.73 10.28 -35.58
N ILE A 639 -81.03 11.14 -34.83
CA ILE A 639 -79.69 10.80 -34.37
C ILE A 639 -79.81 9.90 -33.13
N ASP A 640 -79.08 8.78 -33.14
CA ASP A 640 -79.02 7.84 -32.03
C ASP A 640 -77.54 7.52 -31.74
N PRO A 641 -76.99 7.95 -30.59
CA PRO A 641 -77.61 8.78 -29.56
C PRO A 641 -77.62 10.28 -29.91
N LEU A 642 -78.39 11.05 -29.14
CA LEU A 642 -78.42 12.52 -29.14
C LEU A 642 -77.05 13.14 -28.76
N HIS A 643 -76.83 14.40 -29.15
CA HIS A 643 -75.71 15.19 -28.62
C HIS A 643 -75.92 15.47 -27.13
N LEU A 644 -75.04 14.95 -26.28
CA LEU A 644 -75.18 15.04 -24.82
C LEU A 644 -74.35 16.20 -24.26
N TYR A 645 -75.01 17.21 -23.70
CA TYR A 645 -74.35 18.24 -22.89
C TYR A 645 -74.73 18.03 -21.43
N ALA A 646 -73.75 17.70 -20.57
CA ALA A 646 -74.01 17.47 -19.15
C ALA A 646 -73.04 18.18 -18.19
N HIS A 647 -73.52 18.63 -17.03
CA HIS A 647 -72.70 19.27 -15.99
C HIS A 647 -71.90 20.52 -16.45
N ASN A 648 -72.24 21.13 -17.58
CA ASN A 648 -71.47 22.25 -18.12
C ASN A 648 -71.90 23.59 -17.51
N TYR A 649 -70.95 24.53 -17.42
CA TYR A 649 -71.25 25.95 -17.29
C TYR A 649 -71.22 26.59 -18.68
N ILE A 650 -72.32 27.22 -19.08
CA ILE A 650 -72.54 27.75 -20.42
C ILE A 650 -72.93 29.22 -20.30
N LYS A 651 -72.23 30.13 -21.00
CA LYS A 651 -72.51 31.56 -20.97
C LYS A 651 -72.44 32.14 -22.37
N GLY A 652 -73.58 32.59 -22.89
CA GLY A 652 -73.66 33.38 -24.11
C GLY A 652 -74.04 34.83 -23.83
N PRO A 653 -74.71 35.53 -24.77
CA PRO A 653 -75.08 36.93 -24.62
C PRO A 653 -76.04 37.16 -23.45
N SER A 654 -76.05 38.42 -22.98
CA SER A 654 -76.88 38.86 -21.87
C SER A 654 -78.38 38.61 -22.11
N PRO A 655 -79.12 38.05 -21.13
CA PRO A 655 -80.57 37.89 -21.19
C PRO A 655 -81.41 39.17 -21.40
N ALA A 656 -80.78 40.35 -21.33
CA ALA A 656 -81.45 41.65 -21.38
C ALA A 656 -82.06 42.02 -22.74
N GLY A 657 -81.71 41.32 -23.83
CA GLY A 657 -82.19 41.63 -25.18
C GLY A 657 -83.59 41.10 -25.53
N GLY A 658 -84.18 40.25 -24.68
CA GLY A 658 -85.47 39.59 -24.95
C GLY A 658 -85.37 38.50 -26.03
N PRO A 659 -86.49 37.88 -26.43
CA PRO A 659 -86.50 36.68 -27.28
C PRO A 659 -86.04 36.90 -28.75
N ALA A 660 -85.68 38.13 -29.13
CA ALA A 660 -85.07 38.46 -30.41
C ALA A 660 -83.53 38.49 -30.37
N ALA A 661 -82.92 38.34 -29.19
CA ALA A 661 -81.47 38.23 -29.04
C ALA A 661 -80.97 36.82 -29.42
N THR A 662 -79.76 36.74 -29.95
CA THR A 662 -79.03 35.49 -30.19
C THR A 662 -79.05 34.63 -28.92
N PRO A 663 -79.44 33.34 -28.97
CA PRO A 663 -79.41 32.50 -27.78
C PRO A 663 -77.98 32.03 -27.47
N ALA A 664 -77.72 31.73 -26.19
CA ALA A 664 -76.48 31.09 -25.73
C ALA A 664 -76.33 29.68 -26.29
N VAL A 665 -77.44 28.98 -26.53
CA VAL A 665 -77.49 27.70 -27.26
C VAL A 665 -78.43 27.88 -28.44
N LEU A 666 -77.87 27.83 -29.65
CA LEU A 666 -78.59 27.93 -30.91
C LEU A 666 -78.61 26.58 -31.63
N ASP A 667 -79.79 25.98 -31.73
CA ASP A 667 -80.13 24.97 -32.73
C ASP A 667 -81.03 25.68 -33.77
N PRO A 668 -80.51 26.05 -34.95
CA PRO A 668 -81.27 26.78 -35.96
C PRO A 668 -82.06 25.84 -36.88
N GLY A 669 -81.92 24.52 -36.75
CA GLY A 669 -82.38 23.55 -37.74
C GLY A 669 -83.64 22.78 -37.36
N ASN A 670 -83.92 22.59 -36.07
CA ASN A 670 -84.65 21.39 -35.66
C ASN A 670 -86.13 21.56 -35.23
N THR A 671 -87.00 20.68 -35.76
CA THR A 671 -88.37 20.42 -35.28
C THR A 671 -88.51 19.07 -34.58
N THR A 672 -87.39 18.36 -34.42
CA THR A 672 -87.20 17.16 -33.60
C THR A 672 -86.21 17.48 -32.49
N ASN A 673 -85.54 16.48 -31.90
CA ASN A 673 -84.52 16.71 -30.88
C ASN A 673 -83.22 16.08 -31.33
N THR A 674 -82.16 16.89 -31.38
CA THR A 674 -80.77 16.49 -31.63
C THR A 674 -79.93 16.67 -30.37
N ILE A 675 -80.46 17.27 -29.31
CA ILE A 675 -79.69 17.63 -28.13
C ILE A 675 -80.35 17.16 -26.84
N ALA A 676 -79.55 16.61 -25.93
CA ALA A 676 -79.90 16.33 -24.54
C ALA A 676 -79.10 17.24 -23.60
N PHE A 677 -79.77 17.86 -22.61
CA PHE A 677 -79.16 18.75 -21.62
C PHE A 677 -79.40 18.20 -20.21
N TYR A 678 -78.34 17.86 -19.48
CA TYR A 678 -78.46 17.32 -18.11
C TYR A 678 -77.59 18.06 -17.09
N GLN A 679 -78.19 18.63 -16.03
CA GLN A 679 -77.45 19.26 -14.92
C GLN A 679 -76.51 20.42 -15.33
N ASN A 680 -76.80 21.14 -16.41
CA ASN A 680 -76.01 22.30 -16.84
C ASN A 680 -76.44 23.59 -16.14
N VAL A 681 -75.55 24.57 -16.07
CA VAL A 681 -75.83 25.95 -15.67
C VAL A 681 -75.68 26.84 -16.89
N VAL A 682 -76.76 27.51 -17.34
CA VAL A 682 -76.77 28.35 -18.55
C VAL A 682 -77.09 29.81 -18.24
N PHE A 683 -76.27 30.72 -18.75
CA PHE A 683 -76.50 32.16 -18.74
C PHE A 683 -76.75 32.66 -20.17
N GLY A 684 -77.93 33.22 -20.41
CA GLY A 684 -78.45 33.57 -21.74
C GLY A 684 -79.66 32.74 -22.14
N HIS A 685 -80.27 33.05 -23.27
CA HIS A 685 -81.44 32.32 -23.78
C HIS A 685 -81.04 30.95 -24.33
N VAL A 686 -81.92 29.94 -24.23
CA VAL A 686 -81.78 28.67 -24.97
C VAL A 686 -82.86 28.63 -26.04
N GLY A 687 -82.48 28.18 -27.24
CA GLY A 687 -83.34 28.12 -28.42
C GLY A 687 -84.62 27.29 -28.25
N ASN A 688 -85.44 27.29 -29.30
CA ASN A 688 -86.73 26.61 -29.31
C ASN A 688 -86.54 25.12 -29.63
N LEU A 689 -86.46 24.28 -28.60
CA LEU A 689 -86.34 22.81 -28.71
C LEU A 689 -87.71 22.15 -28.52
N THR A 690 -87.94 20.96 -29.09
CA THR A 690 -89.32 20.43 -29.23
C THR A 690 -89.75 19.41 -28.17
N SER A 691 -88.85 18.88 -27.32
CA SER A 691 -89.17 17.93 -26.26
C SER A 691 -88.57 18.29 -24.90
N GLN A 692 -89.41 18.26 -23.88
CA GLN A 692 -89.00 18.47 -22.48
C GLN A 692 -88.19 17.31 -21.89
N GLN A 693 -88.42 16.07 -22.36
CA GLN A 693 -87.92 14.87 -21.69
C GLN A 693 -86.41 14.67 -21.78
N LEU A 694 -85.74 15.40 -22.69
CA LEU A 694 -84.32 15.30 -22.98
C LEU A 694 -83.51 16.40 -22.26
N HIS A 695 -84.19 17.23 -21.48
CA HIS A 695 -83.62 18.35 -20.75
C HIS A 695 -84.04 18.23 -19.28
N ALA A 696 -83.12 17.91 -18.38
CA ALA A 696 -83.44 17.68 -16.96
C ALA A 696 -82.39 18.25 -16.01
N ASN A 697 -82.85 18.68 -14.82
CA ASN A 697 -82.04 19.24 -13.73
C ASN A 697 -81.15 20.45 -14.11
N ASN A 698 -81.42 21.16 -15.20
CA ASN A 698 -80.63 22.32 -15.63
C ASN A 698 -81.02 23.59 -14.86
N THR A 699 -80.08 24.50 -14.64
CA THR A 699 -80.34 25.84 -14.06
C THR A 699 -80.09 26.90 -15.12
N LEU A 700 -81.09 27.72 -15.43
CA LEU A 700 -80.99 28.74 -16.48
C LEU A 700 -81.30 30.14 -15.96
N GLN A 701 -80.43 31.10 -16.30
CA GLN A 701 -80.70 32.52 -16.20
C GLN A 701 -80.94 33.09 -17.61
N GLY A 702 -82.21 33.18 -18.00
CA GLY A 702 -82.60 33.57 -19.36
C GLY A 702 -84.04 33.20 -19.71
N LEU A 703 -84.34 33.15 -21.00
CA LEU A 703 -85.60 32.60 -21.52
C LEU A 703 -85.35 31.17 -22.00
N MET A 704 -86.20 30.24 -21.55
CA MET A 704 -86.42 28.97 -22.21
C MET A 704 -87.59 29.12 -23.18
N LEU A 705 -87.39 28.74 -24.44
CA LEU A 705 -88.43 28.81 -25.48
C LEU A 705 -89.17 27.49 -25.68
N TRP A 706 -88.58 26.37 -25.24
CA TRP A 706 -89.27 25.11 -25.09
C TRP A 706 -90.18 25.18 -23.85
N ALA A 707 -91.49 24.95 -24.04
CA ALA A 707 -92.49 24.97 -22.94
C ALA A 707 -92.14 23.88 -21.90
N GLN A 708 -92.64 23.86 -20.65
CA GLN A 708 -93.78 24.55 -20.08
C GLN A 708 -93.68 24.67 -18.55
N GLY A 709 -93.82 25.89 -18.05
CA GLY A 709 -94.28 26.18 -16.69
C GLY A 709 -95.02 27.52 -16.76
N GLY A 710 -96.20 27.64 -16.18
CA GLY A 710 -96.91 28.93 -16.15
C GLY A 710 -96.04 30.01 -15.52
N VAL A 711 -96.22 31.27 -15.95
CA VAL A 711 -95.44 32.42 -15.44
C VAL A 711 -95.41 32.39 -13.91
N GLY A 712 -94.23 32.13 -13.32
CA GLY A 712 -94.02 32.08 -11.87
C GLY A 712 -93.79 30.70 -11.24
N ILE A 713 -93.75 29.59 -12.00
CA ILE A 713 -93.28 28.30 -11.46
C ILE A 713 -91.75 28.23 -11.57
N PRO A 714 -91.00 28.13 -10.46
CA PRO A 714 -89.53 28.19 -10.49
C PRO A 714 -88.84 26.90 -10.94
N MET A 715 -89.55 25.76 -11.01
CA MET A 715 -89.01 24.46 -11.43
C MET A 715 -90.04 23.66 -12.22
N ASP A 716 -89.63 22.99 -13.30
CA ASP A 716 -90.50 22.13 -14.11
C ASP A 716 -90.58 20.67 -13.60
N ALA A 717 -91.33 19.82 -14.31
CA ALA A 717 -91.51 18.41 -13.96
C ALA A 717 -90.25 17.53 -14.12
N TYR A 718 -89.20 18.05 -14.74
CA TYR A 718 -87.92 17.37 -15.00
C TYR A 718 -86.76 18.01 -14.21
N GLY A 719 -87.08 18.89 -13.24
CA GLY A 719 -86.12 19.51 -12.34
C GLY A 719 -85.39 20.73 -12.90
N ASN A 720 -85.78 21.25 -14.07
CA ASN A 720 -85.13 22.44 -14.63
C ASN A 720 -85.64 23.71 -13.94
N VAL A 721 -84.71 24.59 -13.57
CA VAL A 721 -84.97 25.84 -12.83
C VAL A 721 -84.73 27.05 -13.73
N GLN A 722 -85.71 27.96 -13.80
CA GLN A 722 -85.61 29.19 -14.60
C GLN A 722 -85.59 30.45 -13.73
N PHE A 723 -84.57 31.27 -13.90
CA PHE A 723 -84.51 32.63 -13.37
C PHE A 723 -84.73 33.65 -14.50
N THR A 724 -85.90 34.30 -14.46
CA THR A 724 -86.30 35.35 -15.42
C THR A 724 -85.87 36.76 -14.99
N ALA A 725 -85.27 36.91 -13.80
CA ALA A 725 -84.79 38.19 -13.30
C ALA A 725 -83.39 38.54 -13.86
N SER A 726 -83.21 39.81 -14.23
CA SER A 726 -81.96 40.35 -14.77
C SER A 726 -80.91 40.61 -13.67
N PHE A 727 -80.21 39.57 -13.22
CA PHE A 727 -78.94 39.74 -12.51
C PHE A 727 -77.87 40.23 -13.49
N ASN A 728 -77.66 41.55 -13.55
CA ASN A 728 -76.87 42.21 -14.59
C ASN A 728 -75.36 41.94 -14.52
N ASN A 729 -74.82 41.37 -13.43
CA ASN A 729 -73.39 41.03 -13.32
C ASN A 729 -73.22 39.76 -12.48
N LEU A 730 -72.92 38.63 -13.12
CA LEU A 730 -72.09 37.60 -12.49
C LEU A 730 -70.63 38.07 -12.51
N PRO A 731 -69.77 37.61 -11.58
CA PRO A 731 -68.32 37.84 -11.67
C PRO A 731 -67.80 37.43 -13.06
N ALA A 732 -66.76 38.12 -13.54
CA ALA A 732 -66.03 37.65 -14.71
C ALA A 732 -65.49 36.23 -14.43
N SER A 733 -65.36 35.40 -15.48
CA SER A 733 -64.55 34.19 -15.39
C SER A 733 -63.17 34.55 -14.86
N TRP A 734 -62.58 33.68 -14.04
CA TRP A 734 -61.22 33.88 -13.55
C TRP A 734 -60.29 33.80 -14.77
N ARG A 735 -59.82 34.97 -15.21
CA ARG A 735 -58.87 35.10 -16.32
C ARG A 735 -57.47 34.73 -15.81
N ASP A 736 -56.97 33.59 -16.26
CA ASP A 736 -55.57 33.15 -16.16
C ASP A 736 -54.68 33.79 -17.24
#